data_AF-A0A7S0SK69-F1
#
_entry.id   AF-A0A7S0SK69-F1
#
_cell.length_a   1.000
_cell.length_b   1.000
_cell.length_c   1.000
_cell.angle_alpha   90.00
_cell.angle_beta   90.00
_cell.angle_gamma   90.00
#
_symmetry.space_group_name_H-M   'P 1'
#
loop_
_entity.id
_entity.type
_entity.pdbx_description
1 polymer ?
#
loop_
_entity_poly.entity_id
_entity_poly.type
_entity_poly.pdbx_seq_one_letter_code
_entity_poly.pdbx_strand_id
1 'polypeptide(L)'
;QVKTSFTVDGDWTNGVAAATKCSDNKFFDPAGLQCMTCGANANATALACACAAGTYLTAGTGVAPYTTCASCVALGLATSWDNTTCVACDNTTGASLSAATGDCACSNATHALVERGVTGMRLASKQCVECPPPSFPHPSEKGKCFECPYVGPPAAPVAMAYDAATRTCKCPVGVAECIDADAKKSTLATKFRLTLDSTRAAIRFYNLGAAVSSATVESLLFLDTLIDVAADCRNFANRTQCNALANLCVLAMYDAAAAACKLYRGIVDERKAQEYHSSDGGLNPAVGWSETMPWLYYSTGVDYLGRTDLAALVTFDEPGSSTTELSTLQFILSVTTLSGQWLGFRPVGKLLQLCGGREQDLTQWQRFGTNYFNQCNLPVAEVLDAARGMGKSPGGETLFFDLYIQDLRGAPPTVNVWPESLYPVPIRVGNILVNQNAAGDDDLMVRRFFVIDETAGVAVAGAAAVAVTYAQTMHVTVRIRSDEKSRLFPPILDLTYAQRDPSFSYATSDAVSFRVLYTMATDEFWQTWEAIFITFMVLGGAQWMYGVMQVSRRRQTRDPDAKSLMHALGTAAGAVATSFTVILFCGSGYWFLFFKAQTEVYTMVPLDSEREVTLFKMLLTVAAVCAAISMAHTVYRQCNYDILFLDWEKARATLTPAGKATTAPVSTWRQFFIANEWNELQTQRITSRDLTLLLMMLFLLGLDFQNLGVIEPTMRTNEPAPYQVSSLLLRFAIGGGLMLVIGLCQIAYKIVFHHNYVCHPIQQFVDLLSLSNISIIILDDECSGYYIHGRSLMAFTDTSMAELSQQMRKEQEMQVSARGLVPSSTRQDLAENQCFELFITKELRVAYESKLLRRIEEAAAMRSGGGGGIMGGAANIMGHSRSGGGR
;
A
#
# COMPACT_ATOMS: atom_id res chain seq x y z
N GLN A 1 -10.67 -24.93 -18.38
CA GLN A 1 -10.14 -23.72 -17.71
C GLN A 1 -9.55 -22.81 -18.75
N VAL A 2 -9.56 -21.50 -18.49
CA VAL A 2 -9.70 -20.48 -19.51
C VAL A 2 -8.43 -19.62 -19.53
N LYS A 3 -7.64 -19.68 -20.61
CA LYS A 3 -6.32 -19.05 -20.67
C LYS A 3 -6.37 -17.64 -21.24
N THR A 4 -6.21 -16.63 -20.40
CA THR A 4 -5.95 -15.25 -20.82
C THR A 4 -4.45 -14.92 -20.99
N SER A 5 -3.57 -15.73 -20.40
CA SER A 5 -2.12 -15.60 -20.57
C SER A 5 -1.62 -16.31 -21.84
N PHE A 6 -0.91 -15.56 -22.68
CA PHE A 6 -0.34 -15.96 -23.96
C PHE A 6 1.15 -16.28 -23.79
N THR A 7 1.69 -17.20 -24.58
CA THR A 7 3.12 -17.56 -24.56
C THR A 7 3.83 -16.86 -25.71
N VAL A 8 5.03 -16.34 -25.44
CA VAL A 8 5.89 -15.68 -26.44
C VAL A 8 7.28 -16.32 -26.41
N ASP A 9 8.02 -16.28 -27.52
CA ASP A 9 9.35 -16.91 -27.72
C ASP A 9 10.46 -15.86 -28.06
N GLY A 10 11.71 -16.02 -27.59
CA GLY A 10 12.82 -15.06 -27.81
C GLY A 10 14.04 -15.15 -26.85
N ASP A 11 14.73 -14.01 -26.65
CA ASP A 11 15.76 -13.71 -25.61
C ASP A 11 15.56 -12.24 -25.14
N TRP A 12 15.74 -11.97 -23.85
CA TRP A 12 15.48 -10.67 -23.20
C TRP A 12 16.71 -9.78 -22.98
N THR A 13 17.93 -10.33 -23.10
CA THR A 13 19.17 -9.66 -22.64
C THR A 13 19.58 -8.45 -23.49
N ASN A 14 19.17 -8.42 -24.76
CA ASN A 14 19.54 -7.37 -25.72
C ASN A 14 18.41 -6.36 -25.85
N GLY A 15 18.41 -5.36 -24.95
CA GLY A 15 17.52 -4.21 -25.07
C GLY A 15 17.66 -3.54 -26.44
N VAL A 16 16.54 -3.36 -27.14
CA VAL A 16 16.43 -2.75 -28.48
C VAL A 16 16.99 -3.60 -29.64
N ALA A 17 16.30 -4.70 -29.95
CA ALA A 17 16.16 -5.15 -31.32
C ALA A 17 14.71 -5.61 -31.57
N ALA A 18 14.10 -5.17 -32.68
CA ALA A 18 12.74 -5.58 -33.10
C ALA A 18 12.71 -7.02 -33.67
N ALA A 19 13.56 -7.90 -33.15
CA ALA A 19 13.80 -9.26 -33.60
C ALA A 19 13.47 -10.25 -32.46
N THR A 20 12.20 -10.31 -32.09
CA THR A 20 11.63 -11.51 -31.46
C THR A 20 11.92 -12.70 -32.39
N LYS A 21 12.85 -13.57 -31.98
CA LYS A 21 13.17 -14.79 -32.72
C LYS A 21 12.06 -15.82 -32.54
N CYS A 22 10.95 -15.61 -33.24
CA CYS A 22 10.09 -16.73 -33.62
C CYS A 22 10.93 -17.76 -34.41
N SER A 23 10.59 -19.04 -34.29
CA SER A 23 11.25 -20.12 -35.06
C SER A 23 11.25 -19.83 -36.56
N ASP A 24 12.23 -20.36 -37.29
CA ASP A 24 12.36 -20.18 -38.76
C ASP A 24 11.02 -20.28 -39.50
N ASN A 25 10.78 -19.33 -40.40
CA ASN A 25 9.53 -19.13 -41.15
C ASN A 25 8.27 -18.74 -40.33
N LYS A 26 8.45 -18.22 -39.10
CA LYS A 26 7.39 -17.52 -38.35
C LYS A 26 7.75 -16.05 -38.10
N PHE A 27 6.73 -15.19 -38.03
CA PHE A 27 6.85 -13.78 -37.64
C PHE A 27 6.08 -13.53 -36.34
N PHE A 28 6.51 -12.56 -35.54
CA PHE A 28 5.76 -12.17 -34.34
C PHE A 28 4.63 -11.21 -34.71
N ASP A 29 3.43 -11.45 -34.19
CA ASP A 29 2.27 -10.57 -34.39
C ASP A 29 2.01 -9.70 -33.15
N PRO A 30 2.35 -8.39 -33.16
CA PRO A 30 2.07 -7.50 -32.02
C PRO A 30 0.57 -7.27 -31.76
N ALA A 31 -0.30 -7.54 -32.75
CA ALA A 31 -1.75 -7.37 -32.66
C ALA A 31 -2.49 -8.64 -32.18
N GLY A 32 -1.76 -9.70 -31.81
CA GLY A 32 -2.28 -10.85 -31.06
C GLY A 32 -1.28 -11.50 -30.10
N LEU A 33 -0.07 -10.93 -30.02
CA LEU A 33 1.06 -11.34 -29.18
C LEU A 33 1.47 -12.82 -29.32
N GLN A 34 1.46 -13.33 -30.55
CA GLN A 34 1.85 -14.71 -30.88
C GLN A 34 2.72 -14.82 -32.13
N CYS A 35 3.54 -15.86 -32.22
CA CYS A 35 4.33 -16.19 -33.41
C CYS A 35 3.49 -16.91 -34.47
N MET A 36 3.20 -16.24 -35.59
CA MET A 36 2.40 -16.77 -36.70
C MET A 36 3.29 -17.33 -37.81
N THR A 37 2.90 -18.46 -38.41
CA THR A 37 3.58 -19.02 -39.59
C THR A 37 3.28 -18.21 -40.85
N CYS A 38 4.30 -17.93 -41.65
CA CYS A 38 4.09 -17.42 -42.99
C CYS A 38 3.54 -18.49 -43.93
N GLY A 39 2.64 -18.08 -44.83
CA GLY A 39 2.08 -18.92 -45.88
C GLY A 39 3.12 -19.44 -46.88
N ALA A 40 2.72 -20.38 -47.75
CA ALA A 40 3.66 -20.98 -48.69
C ALA A 40 4.23 -19.93 -49.66
N ASN A 41 5.54 -20.03 -49.93
CA ASN A 41 6.36 -19.10 -50.73
C ASN A 41 6.55 -17.69 -50.14
N ALA A 42 6.13 -17.44 -48.89
CA ALA A 42 6.44 -16.21 -48.16
C ALA A 42 7.63 -16.42 -47.20
N ASN A 43 8.53 -15.45 -47.11
CA ASN A 43 9.60 -15.44 -46.11
C ASN A 43 9.16 -14.62 -44.89
N ALA A 44 9.34 -15.16 -43.69
CA ALA A 44 9.15 -14.39 -42.47
C ALA A 44 10.23 -13.31 -42.31
N THR A 45 9.79 -12.06 -42.13
CA THR A 45 10.55 -11.02 -41.42
C THR A 45 10.12 -11.04 -39.95
N ALA A 46 10.85 -10.37 -39.06
CA ALA A 46 10.59 -10.45 -37.62
C ALA A 46 9.14 -10.10 -37.21
N LEU A 47 8.47 -9.18 -37.94
CA LEU A 47 7.12 -8.67 -37.60
C LEU A 47 6.06 -8.83 -38.71
N ALA A 48 6.41 -9.42 -39.86
CA ALA A 48 5.52 -9.58 -41.02
C ALA A 48 6.02 -10.65 -42.01
N CYS A 49 5.15 -11.16 -42.88
CA CYS A 49 5.56 -11.97 -44.03
C CYS A 49 5.91 -11.09 -45.24
N ALA A 50 7.02 -11.39 -45.92
CA ALA A 50 7.44 -10.74 -47.16
C ALA A 50 7.46 -11.73 -48.33
N CYS A 51 6.87 -11.34 -49.45
CA CYS A 51 6.96 -12.07 -50.72
C CYS A 51 8.23 -11.70 -51.50
N ALA A 52 8.72 -12.62 -52.33
CA ALA A 52 9.81 -12.34 -53.27
C ALA A 52 9.34 -11.40 -54.40
N ALA A 53 10.26 -10.64 -54.99
CA ALA A 53 9.96 -9.76 -56.13
C ALA A 53 9.30 -10.53 -57.29
N GLY A 54 8.24 -9.98 -57.89
CA GLY A 54 7.43 -10.67 -58.90
C GLY A 54 6.37 -11.64 -58.31
N THR A 55 6.20 -11.68 -57.00
CA THR A 55 5.10 -12.38 -56.30
C THR A 55 4.35 -11.45 -55.33
N TYR A 56 3.05 -11.71 -55.09
CA TYR A 56 2.18 -10.88 -54.26
C TYR A 56 1.50 -11.68 -53.14
N LEU A 57 1.14 -11.01 -52.03
CA LEU A 57 0.42 -11.64 -50.92
C LEU A 57 -1.07 -11.78 -51.24
N THR A 58 -1.57 -13.02 -51.22
CA THR A 58 -3.01 -13.27 -51.21
C THR A 58 -3.53 -13.29 -49.78
N ALA A 59 -4.53 -12.45 -49.48
CA ALA A 59 -5.24 -12.50 -48.20
C ALA A 59 -6.05 -13.80 -48.08
N GLY A 60 -5.86 -14.53 -46.97
CA GLY A 60 -6.64 -15.72 -46.65
C GLY A 60 -7.96 -15.37 -45.94
N THR A 61 -9.01 -16.17 -46.13
CA THR A 61 -10.21 -16.13 -45.30
C THR A 61 -10.04 -17.07 -44.10
N GLY A 62 -9.52 -16.57 -42.98
CA GLY A 62 -9.34 -17.34 -41.75
C GLY A 62 -8.25 -16.81 -40.82
N VAL A 63 -7.92 -17.57 -39.78
CA VAL A 63 -7.08 -17.19 -38.61
C VAL A 63 -5.64 -16.77 -38.98
N ALA A 64 -5.17 -17.03 -40.20
CA ALA A 64 -3.88 -16.57 -40.71
C ALA A 64 -4.10 -15.68 -41.96
N PRO A 65 -3.90 -14.35 -41.88
CA PRO A 65 -4.24 -13.44 -42.98
C PRO A 65 -3.33 -13.55 -44.21
N TYR A 66 -2.21 -14.29 -44.15
CA TYR A 66 -1.17 -14.35 -45.18
C TYR A 66 -0.88 -15.80 -45.60
N THR A 67 -1.73 -16.38 -46.45
CA THR A 67 -1.73 -17.83 -46.73
C THR A 67 -0.79 -18.29 -47.85
N THR A 68 -0.51 -17.45 -48.86
CA THR A 68 0.40 -17.78 -49.98
C THR A 68 0.98 -16.54 -50.66
N CYS A 69 2.22 -16.63 -51.16
CA CYS A 69 2.71 -15.73 -52.21
C CYS A 69 2.41 -16.35 -53.59
N ALA A 70 1.63 -15.65 -54.41
CA ALA A 70 1.32 -16.05 -55.78
C ALA A 70 2.22 -15.30 -56.78
N SER A 71 2.72 -15.98 -57.81
CA SER A 71 3.61 -15.37 -58.81
C SER A 71 2.82 -14.65 -59.91
N CYS A 72 3.11 -13.37 -60.11
CA CYS A 72 2.59 -12.62 -61.25
C CYS A 72 3.33 -12.96 -62.54
N VAL A 73 4.64 -13.17 -62.46
CA VAL A 73 5.48 -13.47 -63.63
C VAL A 73 5.07 -14.79 -64.29
N ALA A 74 4.68 -15.80 -63.50
CA ALA A 74 4.14 -17.07 -64.02
C ALA A 74 2.80 -16.93 -64.77
N LEU A 75 2.07 -15.83 -64.54
CA LEU A 75 0.83 -15.47 -65.23
C LEU A 75 1.05 -14.49 -66.40
N GLY A 76 2.29 -14.09 -66.67
CA GLY A 76 2.63 -13.06 -67.66
C GLY A 76 2.36 -11.62 -67.20
N LEU A 77 2.25 -11.40 -65.89
CA LEU A 77 1.86 -10.14 -65.26
C LEU A 77 2.99 -9.58 -64.37
N ALA A 78 2.95 -8.27 -64.08
CA ALA A 78 3.82 -7.62 -63.10
C ALA A 78 3.16 -7.58 -61.72
N THR A 79 3.95 -7.56 -60.64
CA THR A 79 3.45 -7.26 -59.28
C THR A 79 3.08 -5.80 -59.15
N SER A 80 1.98 -5.50 -58.46
CA SER A 80 1.70 -4.12 -58.01
C SER A 80 2.77 -3.62 -57.03
N TRP A 81 3.03 -2.30 -56.98
CA TRP A 81 4.13 -1.76 -56.16
C TRP A 81 3.95 -1.92 -54.63
N ASP A 82 2.74 -2.20 -54.18
CA ASP A 82 2.40 -2.57 -52.80
C ASP A 82 2.44 -4.09 -52.56
N ASN A 83 2.82 -4.89 -53.56
CA ASN A 83 2.82 -6.36 -53.55
C ASN A 83 1.46 -7.00 -53.14
N THR A 84 0.34 -6.34 -53.45
CA THR A 84 -1.03 -6.81 -53.12
C THR A 84 -1.77 -7.50 -54.27
N THR A 85 -1.36 -7.31 -55.54
CA THR A 85 -2.07 -7.84 -56.72
C THR A 85 -1.13 -8.03 -57.92
N CYS A 86 -1.58 -8.78 -58.94
CA CYS A 86 -0.95 -8.80 -60.26
C CYS A 86 -1.65 -7.84 -61.24
N VAL A 87 -0.86 -7.20 -62.10
CA VAL A 87 -1.32 -6.21 -63.10
C VAL A 87 -0.62 -6.49 -64.44
N ALA A 88 -1.34 -6.48 -65.56
CA ALA A 88 -0.74 -6.70 -66.88
C ALA A 88 0.18 -5.54 -67.31
N CYS A 89 1.19 -5.77 -68.14
CA CYS A 89 1.90 -4.69 -68.81
C CYS A 89 1.17 -4.33 -70.12
N ASP A 90 0.89 -3.04 -70.35
CA ASP A 90 0.23 -2.61 -71.58
C ASP A 90 1.24 -2.38 -72.71
N ASN A 91 1.46 -3.43 -73.51
CA ASN A 91 2.33 -3.39 -74.68
C ASN A 91 1.94 -2.30 -75.70
N THR A 92 0.69 -1.82 -75.73
CA THR A 92 0.28 -0.74 -76.66
C THR A 92 0.83 0.63 -76.27
N THR A 93 1.21 0.80 -75.01
CA THR A 93 1.85 2.02 -74.47
C THR A 93 3.37 1.94 -74.39
N GLY A 94 3.97 0.83 -74.84
CA GLY A 94 5.42 0.59 -74.70
C GLY A 94 5.87 0.07 -73.33
N ALA A 95 4.92 -0.37 -72.48
CA ALA A 95 5.22 -1.08 -71.24
C ALA A 95 5.44 -2.57 -71.52
N SER A 96 6.64 -3.09 -71.23
CA SER A 96 6.98 -4.51 -71.41
C SER A 96 7.43 -5.15 -70.09
N LEU A 97 7.12 -6.45 -69.90
CA LEU A 97 7.47 -7.15 -68.66
C LEU A 97 8.98 -7.46 -68.62
N SER A 98 9.69 -6.91 -67.62
CA SER A 98 11.09 -7.24 -67.38
C SER A 98 11.19 -8.45 -66.45
N ALA A 99 11.53 -9.61 -67.03
CA ALA A 99 11.74 -10.86 -66.29
C ALA A 99 12.86 -10.77 -65.23
N ALA A 100 13.79 -9.82 -65.37
CA ALA A 100 14.88 -9.59 -64.40
C ALA A 100 14.45 -8.79 -63.16
N THR A 101 13.35 -8.02 -63.24
CA THR A 101 12.89 -7.14 -62.15
C THR A 101 11.48 -7.47 -61.64
N GLY A 102 10.74 -8.38 -62.30
CA GLY A 102 9.37 -8.76 -61.91
C GLY A 102 8.32 -7.65 -62.08
N ASP A 103 8.68 -6.57 -62.79
CA ASP A 103 7.88 -5.36 -62.98
C ASP A 103 7.94 -4.94 -64.45
N CYS A 104 7.00 -4.09 -64.89
CA CYS A 104 7.02 -3.56 -66.25
C CYS A 104 8.12 -2.50 -66.41
N ALA A 105 8.61 -2.31 -67.64
CA ALA A 105 9.59 -1.27 -68.00
C ALA A 105 9.16 -0.50 -69.25
N CYS A 106 9.40 0.81 -69.25
CA CYS A 106 9.11 1.70 -70.38
C CYS A 106 10.32 1.81 -71.31
N SER A 107 10.07 1.82 -72.62
CA SER A 107 11.10 1.98 -73.66
C SER A 107 11.69 3.39 -73.76
N ASN A 108 10.95 4.42 -73.34
CA ASN A 108 11.33 5.83 -73.46
C ASN A 108 11.65 6.46 -72.10
N ALA A 109 12.74 7.24 -72.03
CA ALA A 109 13.21 7.89 -70.80
C ALA A 109 12.34 9.06 -70.28
N THR A 110 11.37 9.53 -71.06
CA THR A 110 10.39 10.58 -70.68
C THR A 110 9.05 10.01 -70.20
N HIS A 111 8.87 8.69 -70.26
CA HIS A 111 7.61 8.03 -69.92
C HIS A 111 7.70 7.43 -68.52
N ALA A 112 6.70 7.72 -67.68
CA ALA A 112 6.58 7.09 -66.37
C ALA A 112 5.74 5.82 -66.49
N LEU A 113 6.16 4.75 -65.80
CA LEU A 113 5.36 3.54 -65.67
C LEU A 113 4.25 3.81 -64.65
N VAL A 114 3.00 3.96 -65.07
CA VAL A 114 1.85 4.28 -64.21
C VAL A 114 1.02 3.04 -63.91
N GLU A 115 0.75 2.78 -62.63
CA GLU A 115 -0.12 1.69 -62.16
C GLU A 115 -1.52 2.18 -61.72
N ARG A 116 -1.67 3.48 -61.44
CA ARG A 116 -2.92 4.08 -60.93
C ARG A 116 -3.30 5.29 -61.77
N GLY A 117 -4.55 5.35 -62.20
CA GLY A 117 -5.07 6.45 -63.01
C GLY A 117 -5.22 7.75 -62.22
N VAL A 118 -5.58 8.83 -62.92
CA VAL A 118 -5.74 10.19 -62.35
C VAL A 118 -6.74 10.29 -61.18
N THR A 119 -7.58 9.28 -60.97
CA THR A 119 -8.53 9.17 -59.84
C THR A 119 -7.98 8.35 -58.65
N GLY A 120 -6.71 7.95 -58.66
CA GLY A 120 -6.08 7.10 -57.64
C GLY A 120 -6.45 5.60 -57.73
N MET A 121 -7.45 5.26 -58.54
CA MET A 121 -7.84 3.88 -58.82
C MET A 121 -6.75 3.15 -59.64
N ARG A 122 -6.46 1.89 -59.28
CA ARG A 122 -5.52 1.01 -59.99
C ARG A 122 -6.03 0.75 -61.41
N LEU A 123 -5.15 0.92 -62.40
CA LEU A 123 -5.42 0.63 -63.82
C LEU A 123 -5.45 -0.88 -64.05
N ALA A 124 -6.20 -1.33 -65.06
CA ALA A 124 -6.28 -2.75 -65.43
C ALA A 124 -4.94 -3.31 -65.97
N SER A 125 -4.11 -2.43 -66.50
CA SER A 125 -2.74 -2.69 -66.97
C SER A 125 -1.83 -1.53 -66.57
N LYS A 126 -0.56 -1.80 -66.26
CA LYS A 126 0.47 -0.78 -66.08
C LYS A 126 0.80 -0.20 -67.45
N GLN A 127 0.63 1.10 -67.57
CA GLN A 127 0.80 1.84 -68.82
C GLN A 127 2.02 2.75 -68.73
N CYS A 128 2.79 2.84 -69.81
CA CYS A 128 3.86 3.82 -69.91
C CYS A 128 3.27 5.11 -70.47
N VAL A 129 2.99 6.04 -69.57
CA VAL A 129 2.36 7.32 -69.92
C VAL A 129 3.45 8.36 -70.09
N GLU A 130 3.42 9.08 -71.21
CA GLU A 130 4.28 10.24 -71.42
C GLU A 130 3.98 11.29 -70.36
N CYS A 131 5.00 11.75 -69.64
CA CYS A 131 4.81 12.80 -68.65
C CYS A 131 4.39 14.10 -69.36
N PRO A 132 3.22 14.68 -69.03
CA PRO A 132 2.75 15.88 -69.72
C PRO A 132 3.75 17.02 -69.52
N PRO A 133 4.19 17.72 -70.58
CA PRO A 133 5.16 18.80 -70.44
C PRO A 133 4.64 19.90 -69.49
N PRO A 134 5.43 20.36 -68.50
CA PRO A 134 6.88 20.19 -68.33
C PRO A 134 7.28 19.20 -67.21
N SER A 135 6.55 18.11 -67.01
CA SER A 135 6.86 17.09 -65.99
C SER A 135 7.79 15.97 -66.49
N PHE A 136 8.49 15.30 -65.57
CA PHE A 136 9.49 14.25 -65.86
C PHE A 136 9.32 13.04 -64.92
N PRO A 137 9.86 11.85 -65.22
CA PRO A 137 9.77 10.70 -64.30
C PRO A 137 10.54 10.92 -62.99
N HIS A 138 9.91 10.66 -61.84
CA HIS A 138 10.55 10.85 -60.53
C HIS A 138 11.75 9.89 -60.32
N PRO A 139 12.91 10.37 -59.83
CA PRO A 139 14.15 9.58 -59.81
C PRO A 139 14.12 8.38 -58.84
N SER A 140 13.24 8.40 -57.84
CA SER A 140 13.19 7.40 -56.76
C SER A 140 11.79 6.84 -56.46
N GLU A 141 10.72 7.40 -57.05
CA GLU A 141 9.34 6.93 -56.84
C GLU A 141 8.77 6.45 -58.16
N LYS A 142 8.31 5.19 -58.21
CA LYS A 142 7.79 4.60 -59.44
C LYS A 142 6.49 5.29 -59.86
N GLY A 143 6.41 5.67 -61.13
CA GLY A 143 5.16 6.05 -61.78
C GLY A 143 4.57 7.40 -61.43
N LYS A 144 5.29 8.25 -60.70
CA LYS A 144 4.97 9.68 -60.65
C LYS A 144 5.77 10.40 -61.73
N CYS A 145 5.06 11.10 -62.60
CA CYS A 145 5.62 12.26 -63.25
C CYS A 145 5.69 13.36 -62.19
N PHE A 146 6.88 13.85 -61.87
CA PHE A 146 7.02 15.05 -61.06
C PHE A 146 7.29 16.22 -61.99
N GLU A 147 6.40 17.20 -61.91
CA GLU A 147 6.74 18.55 -62.30
C GLU A 147 7.59 19.15 -61.19
N CYS A 148 8.56 19.96 -61.56
CA CYS A 148 9.42 20.58 -60.58
C CYS A 148 8.61 21.56 -59.74
N PRO A 149 8.62 21.46 -58.39
CA PRO A 149 7.69 22.15 -57.51
C PRO A 149 7.47 23.62 -57.86
N TYR A 150 6.21 24.06 -57.83
CA TYR A 150 5.92 25.48 -57.90
C TYR A 150 6.36 26.14 -56.62
N VAL A 151 6.94 27.31 -56.81
CA VAL A 151 7.47 28.12 -55.76
C VAL A 151 7.02 29.58 -55.99
N GLY A 152 5.87 29.97 -55.42
CA GLY A 152 5.55 31.37 -55.03
C GLY A 152 4.25 31.62 -54.25
N PRO A 153 4.22 32.66 -53.37
CA PRO A 153 3.07 32.95 -52.52
C PRO A 153 1.85 33.20 -53.40
N PRO A 154 0.62 32.91 -52.93
CA PRO A 154 -0.50 32.48 -53.78
C PRO A 154 -1.00 33.46 -54.86
N ALA A 155 -0.48 34.70 -54.91
CA ALA A 155 -0.72 35.64 -55.99
C ALA A 155 0.25 35.52 -57.19
N ALA A 156 1.41 34.85 -57.05
CA ALA A 156 2.43 34.73 -58.10
C ALA A 156 3.40 33.53 -57.93
N PRO A 157 2.99 32.29 -58.27
CA PRO A 157 3.86 31.11 -58.23
C PRO A 157 4.82 30.98 -59.43
N VAL A 158 6.02 30.43 -59.21
CA VAL A 158 7.07 30.23 -60.23
C VAL A 158 7.54 28.77 -60.27
N ALA A 159 7.50 28.11 -61.44
CA ALA A 159 7.80 26.68 -61.62
C ALA A 159 9.30 26.34 -61.55
N MET A 160 9.76 25.49 -60.62
CA MET A 160 11.15 25.00 -60.63
C MET A 160 11.57 24.37 -61.98
N ALA A 161 12.87 24.41 -62.30
CA ALA A 161 13.43 23.91 -63.55
C ALA A 161 14.11 22.55 -63.36
N TYR A 162 13.91 21.63 -64.31
CA TYR A 162 14.45 20.26 -64.26
C TYR A 162 15.83 20.14 -64.91
N ASP A 163 16.77 19.49 -64.21
CA ASP A 163 18.09 19.15 -64.75
C ASP A 163 18.09 17.70 -65.26
N ALA A 164 18.05 17.52 -66.58
CA ALA A 164 17.96 16.20 -67.21
C ALA A 164 19.20 15.32 -67.02
N ALA A 165 20.35 15.88 -66.67
CA ALA A 165 21.58 15.12 -66.42
C ALA A 165 21.61 14.56 -64.99
N THR A 166 21.09 15.30 -64.01
CA THR A 166 21.09 14.89 -62.58
C THR A 166 19.73 14.38 -62.07
N ARG A 167 18.65 14.52 -62.86
CA ARG A 167 17.27 14.13 -62.53
C ARG A 167 16.71 14.82 -61.28
N THR A 168 17.06 16.09 -61.07
CA THR A 168 16.65 16.89 -59.90
C THR A 168 16.13 18.27 -60.31
N CYS A 169 15.27 18.84 -59.47
CA CYS A 169 14.66 20.16 -59.69
C CYS A 169 15.41 21.26 -58.95
N LYS A 170 15.54 22.42 -59.59
CA LYS A 170 16.24 23.61 -59.08
C LYS A 170 15.34 24.84 -59.19
N CYS A 171 15.37 25.75 -58.22
CA CYS A 171 14.58 26.97 -58.29
C CYS A 171 14.94 27.78 -59.55
N PRO A 172 13.97 28.37 -60.27
CA PRO A 172 14.26 29.45 -61.17
C PRO A 172 14.56 30.66 -60.29
N VAL A 173 15.14 31.70 -60.85
CA VAL A 173 15.40 32.93 -60.09
C VAL A 173 14.03 33.59 -59.79
N GLY A 174 13.43 33.30 -58.60
CA GLY A 174 11.96 33.12 -58.38
C GLY A 174 11.42 33.20 -56.90
N VAL A 175 10.66 32.19 -56.33
CA VAL A 175 9.88 32.28 -55.01
C VAL A 175 9.60 30.94 -54.13
N ALA A 176 8.38 30.56 -53.57
CA ALA A 176 7.97 29.32 -52.73
C ALA A 176 6.42 28.80 -52.64
N GLU A 177 6.03 27.47 -52.53
CA GLU A 177 4.71 26.78 -52.04
C GLU A 177 3.67 25.93 -52.94
N CYS A 178 2.96 24.82 -52.44
CA CYS A 178 1.84 24.01 -53.11
C CYS A 178 1.02 22.80 -52.38
N ILE A 179 -0.24 22.41 -52.80
CA ILE A 179 -1.10 21.11 -52.75
C ILE A 179 -2.00 20.63 -51.49
N ASP A 180 -3.03 19.69 -51.61
CA ASP A 180 -4.25 19.48 -50.68
C ASP A 180 -4.95 18.05 -50.42
N ALA A 181 -5.92 17.93 -49.45
CA ALA A 181 -6.32 16.72 -48.67
C ALA A 181 -7.84 16.28 -48.45
N ASP A 182 -8.88 17.00 -48.89
CA ASP A 182 -10.26 16.86 -48.36
C ASP A 182 -11.02 15.51 -48.56
N ALA A 183 -10.70 14.73 -49.60
CA ALA A 183 -11.53 13.58 -50.03
C ALA A 183 -11.63 12.44 -48.99
N LYS A 184 -10.64 12.30 -48.08
CA LYS A 184 -10.62 11.24 -47.06
C LYS A 184 -11.65 11.49 -45.94
N LYS A 185 -11.95 12.77 -45.64
CA LYS A 185 -12.83 13.22 -44.53
C LYS A 185 -14.27 12.71 -44.66
N SER A 186 -14.84 12.80 -45.86
CA SER A 186 -16.25 12.46 -46.14
C SER A 186 -16.57 10.98 -45.89
N THR A 187 -15.71 10.07 -46.35
CA THR A 187 -15.95 8.62 -46.32
C THR A 187 -15.96 8.02 -44.91
N LEU A 188 -15.22 8.61 -43.98
CA LEU A 188 -15.23 8.23 -42.57
C LEU A 188 -16.46 8.81 -41.84
N ALA A 189 -16.77 10.09 -42.09
CA ALA A 189 -17.88 10.80 -41.47
C ALA A 189 -19.24 10.11 -41.74
N THR A 190 -19.52 9.76 -43.00
CA THR A 190 -20.78 9.11 -43.39
C THR A 190 -20.96 7.74 -42.76
N LYS A 191 -19.91 6.89 -42.71
CA LYS A 191 -20.06 5.51 -42.23
C LYS A 191 -20.27 5.43 -40.71
N PHE A 192 -19.45 6.13 -39.94
CA PHE A 192 -19.50 6.08 -38.49
C PHE A 192 -20.48 7.10 -37.87
N ARG A 193 -21.19 7.87 -38.71
CA ARG A 193 -22.11 8.95 -38.31
C ARG A 193 -21.42 9.99 -37.41
N LEU A 194 -20.23 10.43 -37.84
CA LEU A 194 -19.37 11.36 -37.10
C LEU A 194 -19.21 12.68 -37.85
N THR A 195 -19.23 13.78 -37.10
CA THR A 195 -18.85 15.11 -37.60
C THR A 195 -17.33 15.27 -37.47
N LEU A 196 -16.59 15.14 -38.58
CA LEU A 196 -15.12 15.21 -38.61
C LEU A 196 -14.59 16.60 -38.97
N ASP A 197 -15.18 17.64 -38.37
CA ASP A 197 -14.83 19.05 -38.62
C ASP A 197 -13.72 19.56 -37.68
N SER A 198 -13.50 20.88 -37.50
CA SER A 198 -12.38 21.39 -36.67
C SER A 198 -12.42 20.81 -35.24
N THR A 199 -13.63 20.64 -34.70
CA THR A 199 -13.91 20.05 -33.39
C THR A 199 -13.46 18.58 -33.23
N ARG A 200 -13.06 17.89 -34.32
CA ARG A 200 -12.48 16.52 -34.25
C ARG A 200 -11.19 16.44 -33.44
N ALA A 201 -10.50 17.57 -33.32
CA ALA A 201 -9.23 17.73 -32.64
C ALA A 201 -9.34 18.43 -31.27
N ALA A 202 -10.55 18.77 -30.83
CA ALA A 202 -10.77 19.48 -29.58
C ALA A 202 -10.53 18.55 -28.37
N ILE A 203 -9.45 18.79 -27.63
CA ILE A 203 -9.10 18.08 -26.40
C ILE A 203 -9.30 19.01 -25.20
N ARG A 204 -9.94 18.49 -24.15
CA ARG A 204 -10.21 19.23 -22.91
C ARG A 204 -9.19 18.85 -21.84
N PHE A 205 -8.55 19.87 -21.29
CA PHE A 205 -7.64 19.78 -20.16
C PHE A 205 -8.28 20.42 -18.92
N TYR A 206 -8.01 19.87 -17.75
CA TYR A 206 -8.61 20.23 -16.47
C TYR A 206 -7.52 20.44 -15.40
N ASN A 207 -7.76 21.33 -14.44
CA ASN A 207 -6.86 21.59 -13.30
C ASN A 207 -5.43 21.99 -13.70
N LEU A 208 -5.29 22.86 -14.70
CA LEU A 208 -4.01 23.27 -15.29
C LEU A 208 -3.09 24.05 -14.33
N GLY A 209 -3.66 24.70 -13.32
CA GLY A 209 -2.94 25.49 -12.32
C GLY A 209 -3.86 26.46 -11.58
N ALA A 210 -3.30 27.24 -10.66
CA ALA A 210 -4.05 28.06 -9.70
C ALA A 210 -4.92 29.20 -10.27
N ALA A 211 -4.93 29.42 -11.59
CA ALA A 211 -5.73 30.45 -12.25
C ALA A 211 -6.57 29.96 -13.45
N VAL A 212 -6.37 28.72 -13.92
CA VAL A 212 -7.08 28.16 -15.09
C VAL A 212 -7.65 26.78 -14.75
N SER A 213 -8.96 26.71 -14.56
CA SER A 213 -9.65 25.49 -14.16
C SER A 213 -9.78 24.46 -15.30
N SER A 214 -9.90 24.93 -16.54
CA SER A 214 -9.87 24.09 -17.74
C SER A 214 -9.53 24.89 -19.00
N ALA A 215 -9.01 24.21 -20.01
CA ALA A 215 -8.79 24.75 -21.35
C ALA A 215 -9.20 23.72 -22.40
N THR A 216 -9.73 24.17 -23.55
CA THR A 216 -9.96 23.32 -24.73
C THR A 216 -8.99 23.74 -25.81
N VAL A 217 -8.24 22.79 -26.36
CA VAL A 217 -7.22 23.02 -27.39
C VAL A 217 -7.61 22.23 -28.63
N GLU A 218 -7.60 22.87 -29.81
CA GLU A 218 -7.64 22.14 -31.08
C GLU A 218 -6.23 21.62 -31.37
N SER A 219 -6.03 20.31 -31.20
CA SER A 219 -4.72 19.67 -31.30
C SER A 219 -4.26 19.52 -32.76
N LEU A 220 -3.12 20.12 -33.10
CA LEU A 220 -2.54 20.01 -34.45
C LEU A 220 -2.33 18.55 -34.86
N LEU A 221 -1.84 17.71 -33.94
CA LEU A 221 -1.66 16.27 -34.15
C LEU A 221 -2.96 15.58 -34.63
N PHE A 222 -4.10 15.92 -34.03
CA PHE A 222 -5.40 15.34 -34.39
C PHE A 222 -6.01 15.98 -35.64
N LEU A 223 -5.64 17.22 -35.97
CA LEU A 223 -6.02 17.83 -37.24
C LEU A 223 -5.31 17.13 -38.40
N ASP A 224 -4.00 16.94 -38.29
CA ASP A 224 -3.15 16.44 -39.38
C ASP A 224 -3.25 14.91 -39.57
N THR A 225 -3.22 14.14 -38.47
CA THR A 225 -3.02 12.67 -38.57
C THR A 225 -4.31 11.86 -38.50
N LEU A 226 -5.34 12.28 -37.74
CA LEU A 226 -6.46 11.42 -37.35
C LEU A 226 -7.22 10.82 -38.55
N ILE A 227 -7.46 11.62 -39.60
CA ILE A 227 -8.23 11.18 -40.77
C ILE A 227 -7.43 10.16 -41.59
N ASP A 228 -6.15 10.42 -41.81
CA ASP A 228 -5.26 9.55 -42.59
C ASP A 228 -5.07 8.21 -41.89
N VAL A 229 -4.71 8.26 -40.60
CA VAL A 229 -4.53 7.10 -39.72
C VAL A 229 -5.81 6.24 -39.67
N ALA A 230 -6.99 6.86 -39.50
CA ALA A 230 -8.25 6.13 -39.43
C ALA A 230 -8.69 5.57 -40.80
N ALA A 231 -8.46 6.30 -41.89
CA ALA A 231 -8.75 5.84 -43.24
C ALA A 231 -7.88 4.63 -43.60
N ASP A 232 -6.57 4.70 -43.33
CA ASP A 232 -5.63 3.64 -43.68
C ASP A 232 -5.77 2.42 -42.79
N CYS A 233 -6.01 2.60 -41.47
CA CYS A 233 -6.37 1.50 -40.58
C CYS A 233 -7.62 0.76 -41.08
N ARG A 234 -8.69 1.48 -41.45
CA ARG A 234 -9.94 0.87 -41.89
C ARG A 234 -9.80 0.19 -43.26
N ASN A 235 -9.29 0.91 -44.26
CA ASN A 235 -9.33 0.50 -45.66
C ASN A 235 -8.25 -0.54 -46.02
N PHE A 236 -7.08 -0.49 -45.35
CA PHE A 236 -5.94 -1.36 -45.67
C PHE A 236 -5.57 -2.33 -44.54
N ALA A 237 -6.34 -2.34 -43.42
CA ALA A 237 -6.04 -3.14 -42.23
C ALA A 237 -4.59 -2.95 -41.71
N ASN A 238 -4.03 -1.75 -41.92
CA ASN A 238 -2.64 -1.45 -41.61
C ASN A 238 -2.46 -1.38 -40.08
N ARG A 239 -1.76 -2.38 -39.52
CA ARG A 239 -1.57 -2.57 -38.08
C ARG A 239 -0.88 -1.40 -37.38
N THR A 240 0.08 -0.76 -38.05
CA THR A 240 0.78 0.42 -37.54
C THR A 240 -0.21 1.58 -37.40
N GLN A 241 -1.03 1.82 -38.44
CA GLN A 241 -2.06 2.86 -38.41
C GLN A 241 -3.19 2.53 -37.43
N CYS A 242 -3.56 1.27 -37.25
CA CYS A 242 -4.53 0.87 -36.23
C CYS A 242 -4.00 1.04 -34.79
N ASN A 243 -2.69 0.87 -34.57
CA ASN A 243 -2.05 1.22 -33.30
C ASN A 243 -1.98 2.74 -33.10
N ALA A 244 -1.65 3.52 -34.12
CA ALA A 244 -1.70 4.98 -34.04
C ALA A 244 -3.12 5.49 -33.71
N LEU A 245 -4.17 4.92 -34.32
CA LEU A 245 -5.56 5.25 -34.00
C LEU A 245 -5.93 4.94 -32.55
N ALA A 246 -5.49 3.78 -32.03
CA ALA A 246 -5.68 3.42 -30.63
C ALA A 246 -4.94 4.42 -29.72
N ASN A 247 -3.69 4.76 -30.04
CA ASN A 247 -2.86 5.71 -29.28
C ASN A 247 -3.47 7.13 -29.27
N LEU A 248 -4.07 7.59 -30.37
CA LEU A 248 -4.87 8.83 -30.40
C LEU A 248 -6.10 8.76 -29.48
N CYS A 249 -6.76 7.60 -29.34
CA CYS A 249 -7.83 7.45 -28.35
C CYS A 249 -7.31 7.45 -26.90
N VAL A 250 -6.10 6.91 -26.65
CA VAL A 250 -5.43 7.01 -25.34
C VAL A 250 -5.12 8.47 -24.98
N LEU A 251 -4.59 9.26 -25.93
CA LEU A 251 -4.35 10.70 -25.74
C LEU A 251 -5.63 11.50 -25.50
N ALA A 252 -6.76 11.06 -26.07
CA ALA A 252 -8.08 11.61 -25.78
C ALA A 252 -8.66 11.15 -24.42
N MET A 253 -7.82 10.63 -23.51
CA MET A 253 -8.17 10.20 -22.15
C MET A 253 -9.35 9.20 -22.11
N TYR A 254 -9.45 8.35 -23.15
CA TYR A 254 -10.53 7.38 -23.34
C TYR A 254 -11.94 7.96 -23.46
N ASP A 255 -12.08 9.26 -23.71
CA ASP A 255 -13.38 9.92 -23.82
C ASP A 255 -14.23 9.30 -24.94
N ALA A 256 -15.36 8.71 -24.55
CA ALA A 256 -16.32 8.11 -25.48
C ALA A 256 -16.96 9.13 -26.43
N ALA A 257 -16.89 10.44 -26.11
CA ALA A 257 -17.34 11.52 -26.99
C ALA A 257 -16.32 11.89 -28.08
N ALA A 258 -15.03 11.64 -27.87
CA ALA A 258 -13.95 12.04 -28.78
C ALA A 258 -13.98 11.28 -30.12
N ALA A 259 -13.61 11.98 -31.21
CA ALA A 259 -13.65 11.42 -32.56
C ALA A 259 -12.73 10.20 -32.71
N ALA A 260 -11.52 10.24 -32.14
CA ALA A 260 -10.56 9.13 -32.19
C ALA A 260 -11.10 7.86 -31.53
N CYS A 261 -11.67 7.95 -30.32
CA CYS A 261 -12.23 6.79 -29.63
C CYS A 261 -13.48 6.23 -30.30
N LYS A 262 -14.33 7.09 -30.89
CA LYS A 262 -15.49 6.63 -31.69
C LYS A 262 -15.06 5.92 -32.97
N LEU A 263 -14.05 6.43 -33.68
CA LEU A 263 -13.46 5.78 -34.86
C LEU A 263 -12.84 4.42 -34.50
N TYR A 264 -12.04 4.36 -33.43
CA TYR A 264 -11.46 3.11 -32.92
C TYR A 264 -12.56 2.08 -32.59
N ARG A 265 -13.56 2.44 -31.76
CA ARG A 265 -14.65 1.53 -31.37
C ARG A 265 -15.48 1.08 -32.58
N GLY A 266 -15.81 1.99 -33.49
CA GLY A 266 -16.56 1.67 -34.71
C GLY A 266 -15.84 0.68 -35.64
N ILE A 267 -14.51 0.76 -35.75
CA ILE A 267 -13.71 -0.21 -36.54
C ILE A 267 -13.60 -1.55 -35.80
N VAL A 268 -13.47 -1.56 -34.47
CA VAL A 268 -13.52 -2.79 -33.65
C VAL A 268 -14.86 -3.50 -33.82
N ASP A 269 -15.98 -2.78 -33.72
CA ASP A 269 -17.32 -3.35 -33.89
C ASP A 269 -17.56 -3.86 -35.32
N GLU A 270 -17.03 -3.18 -36.35
CA GLU A 270 -17.05 -3.66 -37.74
C GLU A 270 -16.30 -5.00 -37.91
N ARG A 271 -15.17 -5.17 -37.20
CA ARG A 271 -14.32 -6.37 -37.29
C ARG A 271 -14.62 -7.45 -36.24
N LYS A 272 -15.65 -7.25 -35.41
CA LYS A 272 -15.99 -8.13 -34.28
C LYS A 272 -16.36 -9.56 -34.69
N ALA A 273 -16.82 -9.77 -35.92
CA ALA A 273 -17.12 -11.10 -36.46
C ALA A 273 -15.85 -11.86 -36.94
N GLN A 274 -14.69 -11.21 -36.96
CA GLN A 274 -13.40 -11.79 -37.32
C GLN A 274 -12.50 -11.82 -36.08
N GLU A 275 -12.81 -12.74 -35.16
CA GLU A 275 -12.03 -12.92 -33.93
C GLU A 275 -10.68 -13.56 -34.26
N TYR A 276 -9.61 -12.84 -33.93
CA TYR A 276 -8.23 -13.29 -34.15
C TYR A 276 -7.89 -14.55 -33.34
N HIS A 277 -8.59 -14.77 -32.21
CA HIS A 277 -8.49 -15.94 -31.34
C HIS A 277 -9.69 -16.91 -31.48
N SER A 278 -10.31 -17.00 -32.66
CA SER A 278 -11.49 -17.85 -32.93
C SER A 278 -11.30 -19.36 -32.69
N SER A 279 -10.07 -19.83 -32.43
CA SER A 279 -9.76 -21.23 -32.07
C SER A 279 -9.29 -21.45 -30.62
N ASP A 280 -9.19 -20.41 -29.78
CA ASP A 280 -8.89 -20.56 -28.35
C ASP A 280 -10.14 -21.04 -27.58
N GLY A 281 -10.40 -22.34 -27.71
CA GLY A 281 -11.53 -23.05 -27.10
C GLY A 281 -11.58 -22.97 -25.58
N GLY A 282 -12.01 -21.83 -25.05
CA GLY A 282 -12.20 -21.60 -23.63
C GLY A 282 -12.31 -20.13 -23.22
N LEU A 283 -11.78 -19.17 -23.97
CA LEU A 283 -11.76 -17.73 -23.59
C LEU A 283 -13.17 -17.14 -23.42
N ASN A 284 -13.67 -17.20 -22.18
CA ASN A 284 -15.01 -16.76 -21.80
C ASN A 284 -14.93 -15.78 -20.62
N PRO A 285 -15.45 -14.55 -20.78
CA PRO A 285 -15.89 -13.95 -22.04
C PRO A 285 -14.72 -13.74 -23.01
N ALA A 286 -15.05 -13.73 -24.30
CA ALA A 286 -14.10 -13.49 -25.38
C ALA A 286 -13.34 -12.18 -25.13
N VAL A 287 -12.01 -12.26 -25.12
CA VAL A 287 -11.14 -11.09 -25.01
C VAL A 287 -11.27 -10.33 -26.33
N GLY A 288 -11.49 -9.00 -26.27
CA GLY A 288 -11.94 -8.17 -27.39
C GLY A 288 -10.94 -7.92 -28.53
N TRP A 289 -10.14 -8.92 -28.88
CA TRP A 289 -9.22 -8.94 -30.02
C TRP A 289 -10.00 -9.08 -31.34
N SER A 290 -10.14 -7.96 -32.04
CA SER A 290 -10.65 -7.93 -33.42
C SER A 290 -9.48 -7.93 -34.41
N GLU A 291 -9.65 -8.55 -35.57
CA GLU A 291 -8.60 -8.71 -36.57
C GLU A 291 -7.88 -7.37 -36.89
N THR A 292 -6.55 -7.35 -36.77
CA THR A 292 -5.65 -6.19 -36.94
C THR A 292 -5.83 -4.98 -36.01
N MET A 293 -6.72 -5.03 -35.01
CA MET A 293 -6.91 -3.96 -34.03
C MET A 293 -6.28 -4.33 -32.67
N PRO A 294 -5.48 -3.43 -32.04
CA PRO A 294 -4.95 -3.70 -30.71
C PRO A 294 -6.07 -3.61 -29.66
N TRP A 295 -6.26 -4.68 -28.87
CA TRP A 295 -7.28 -4.69 -27.82
C TRP A 295 -6.96 -3.68 -26.70
N LEU A 296 -7.84 -2.69 -26.51
CA LEU A 296 -7.65 -1.54 -25.60
C LEU A 296 -8.53 -1.53 -24.33
N TYR A 297 -9.76 -2.05 -24.42
CA TYR A 297 -10.79 -1.94 -23.37
C TYR A 297 -11.20 -3.32 -22.83
N TYR A 298 -11.21 -3.48 -21.52
CA TYR A 298 -11.85 -4.61 -20.86
C TYR A 298 -13.39 -4.44 -20.91
N SER A 299 -14.16 -5.53 -20.98
CA SER A 299 -15.61 -5.45 -21.16
C SER A 299 -16.33 -5.15 -19.84
N THR A 300 -17.01 -4.01 -19.75
CA THR A 300 -17.86 -3.63 -18.61
C THR A 300 -18.91 -4.71 -18.30
N GLY A 301 -19.07 -5.08 -17.03
CA GLY A 301 -20.00 -6.13 -16.57
C GLY A 301 -19.39 -7.52 -16.39
N VAL A 302 -18.05 -7.63 -16.41
CA VAL A 302 -17.30 -8.87 -16.17
C VAL A 302 -16.31 -8.62 -15.04
N ASP A 303 -16.34 -9.44 -13.99
CA ASP A 303 -15.33 -9.33 -12.94
C ASP A 303 -13.97 -9.84 -13.47
N TYR A 304 -13.05 -8.90 -13.69
CA TYR A 304 -11.65 -9.18 -14.03
C TYR A 304 -10.76 -9.31 -12.78
N LEU A 305 -11.23 -8.81 -11.63
CA LEU A 305 -10.47 -8.70 -10.38
C LEU A 305 -10.62 -9.95 -9.52
N GLY A 306 -11.76 -10.64 -9.63
CA GLY A 306 -12.04 -11.95 -9.05
C GLY A 306 -11.57 -13.14 -9.89
N ARG A 307 -10.84 -12.93 -10.99
CA ARG A 307 -10.36 -14.03 -11.85
C ARG A 307 -9.29 -14.87 -11.17
N THR A 308 -9.31 -16.18 -11.45
CA THR A 308 -8.49 -17.21 -10.81
C THR A 308 -7.62 -18.00 -11.78
N ASP A 309 -7.47 -17.49 -13.02
CA ASP A 309 -6.72 -18.08 -14.14
C ASP A 309 -5.22 -17.74 -14.13
N LEU A 310 -4.79 -16.73 -13.35
CA LEU A 310 -3.38 -16.51 -13.04
C LEU A 310 -2.82 -17.69 -12.23
N ALA A 311 -1.82 -18.38 -12.78
CA ALA A 311 -1.28 -19.62 -12.19
C ALA A 311 0.06 -19.41 -11.44
N ALA A 312 0.49 -18.16 -11.26
CA ALA A 312 1.66 -17.82 -10.47
C ALA A 312 1.48 -18.24 -8.99
N LEU A 313 2.46 -18.99 -8.48
CA LEU A 313 2.59 -19.35 -7.07
C LEU A 313 3.60 -18.39 -6.41
N VAL A 314 3.33 -17.93 -5.19
CA VAL A 314 4.17 -16.98 -4.45
C VAL A 314 4.58 -17.49 -3.07
N THR A 315 5.76 -17.04 -2.62
CA THR A 315 6.36 -17.37 -1.31
C THR A 315 6.98 -16.13 -0.68
N PHE A 316 7.13 -16.11 0.65
CA PHE A 316 7.91 -15.09 1.36
C PHE A 316 9.41 -15.41 1.46
N ASP A 317 9.84 -16.59 1.01
CA ASP A 317 11.24 -17.02 1.04
C ASP A 317 12.21 -16.10 0.28
N GLU A 318 13.50 -16.23 0.58
CA GLU A 318 14.54 -15.43 -0.09
C GLU A 318 14.65 -15.76 -1.60
N PRO A 319 15.00 -14.78 -2.45
CA PRO A 319 15.13 -15.00 -3.90
C PRO A 319 16.07 -16.17 -4.27
N GLY A 320 15.56 -17.11 -5.07
CA GLY A 320 16.31 -18.28 -5.54
C GLY A 320 16.31 -19.50 -4.61
N SER A 321 15.53 -19.47 -3.52
CA SER A 321 15.34 -20.60 -2.58
C SER A 321 14.51 -21.75 -3.16
N SER A 322 13.40 -21.43 -3.83
CA SER A 322 12.52 -22.39 -4.48
C SER A 322 12.57 -22.26 -6.02
N THR A 323 12.24 -23.34 -6.72
CA THR A 323 12.26 -23.41 -8.18
C THR A 323 10.87 -23.34 -8.81
N THR A 324 9.79 -23.28 -8.03
CA THR A 324 8.40 -23.31 -8.53
C THR A 324 7.54 -22.15 -8.02
N GLU A 325 8.04 -21.37 -7.05
CA GLU A 325 7.32 -20.29 -6.40
C GLU A 325 8.10 -18.98 -6.53
N LEU A 326 7.39 -17.86 -6.60
CA LEU A 326 7.92 -16.54 -6.88
C LEU A 326 7.99 -15.71 -5.60
N SER A 327 9.20 -15.39 -5.15
CA SER A 327 9.44 -14.34 -4.13
C SER A 327 9.58 -12.94 -4.74
N THR A 328 9.72 -12.84 -6.06
CA THR A 328 9.80 -11.59 -6.81
C THR A 328 8.89 -11.64 -8.04
N LEU A 329 7.96 -10.68 -8.16
CA LEU A 329 7.04 -10.57 -9.28
C LEU A 329 7.67 -9.77 -10.44
N GLN A 330 7.85 -10.42 -11.59
CA GLN A 330 8.39 -9.75 -12.78
C GLN A 330 7.28 -9.08 -13.59
N PHE A 331 7.42 -7.77 -13.78
CA PHE A 331 6.52 -6.94 -14.58
C PHE A 331 7.20 -6.48 -15.87
N ILE A 332 6.46 -6.58 -16.98
CA ILE A 332 6.94 -6.39 -18.35
C ILE A 332 6.02 -5.40 -19.07
N LEU A 333 6.59 -4.47 -19.84
CA LEU A 333 5.89 -3.49 -20.65
C LEU A 333 6.03 -3.82 -22.13
N SER A 334 4.92 -3.83 -22.87
CA SER A 334 4.93 -3.72 -24.34
C SER A 334 4.96 -2.24 -24.72
N VAL A 335 5.87 -1.81 -25.59
CA VAL A 335 6.07 -0.39 -25.93
C VAL A 335 5.64 -0.11 -27.38
N THR A 336 4.83 0.92 -27.59
CA THR A 336 4.49 1.46 -28.92
C THR A 336 4.76 2.96 -29.03
N THR A 337 5.08 3.45 -30.23
CA THR A 337 5.27 4.87 -30.54
C THR A 337 3.95 5.59 -30.83
N LEU A 338 3.97 6.92 -30.89
CA LEU A 338 2.83 7.73 -31.33
C LEU A 338 2.41 7.41 -32.77
N SER A 339 3.39 7.21 -33.64
CA SER A 339 3.24 6.69 -35.01
C SER A 339 2.72 5.25 -35.11
N GLY A 340 2.48 4.57 -33.98
CA GLY A 340 1.90 3.23 -33.91
C GLY A 340 2.88 2.08 -34.17
N GLN A 341 4.18 2.35 -34.25
CA GLN A 341 5.21 1.34 -34.39
C GLN A 341 5.44 0.62 -33.05
N TRP A 342 5.47 -0.72 -33.06
CA TRP A 342 5.83 -1.51 -31.90
C TRP A 342 7.35 -1.59 -31.73
N LEU A 343 7.85 -1.30 -30.53
CA LEU A 343 9.28 -1.24 -30.20
C LEU A 343 9.79 -2.49 -29.46
N GLY A 344 8.91 -3.45 -29.15
CA GLY A 344 9.23 -4.65 -28.38
C GLY A 344 8.70 -4.60 -26.94
N PHE A 345 8.90 -5.71 -26.24
CA PHE A 345 8.72 -5.78 -24.80
C PHE A 345 9.98 -5.34 -24.04
N ARG A 346 9.82 -4.82 -22.82
CA ARG A 346 10.92 -4.43 -21.91
C ARG A 346 10.53 -4.71 -20.45
N PRO A 347 11.46 -5.14 -19.57
CA PRO A 347 11.18 -5.19 -18.13
C PRO A 347 10.92 -3.78 -17.59
N VAL A 348 10.02 -3.63 -16.60
CA VAL A 348 9.69 -2.32 -16.02
C VAL A 348 10.93 -1.65 -15.39
N GLY A 349 11.66 -2.37 -14.53
CA GLY A 349 12.76 -1.81 -13.74
C GLY A 349 12.34 -0.54 -12.98
N LYS A 350 12.91 0.59 -13.37
CA LYS A 350 12.64 1.94 -12.79
C LYS A 350 11.54 2.73 -13.53
N LEU A 351 11.05 2.26 -14.68
CA LEU A 351 10.35 3.06 -15.69
C LEU A 351 8.97 3.64 -15.30
N LEU A 352 8.50 3.36 -14.08
CA LEU A 352 7.24 3.85 -13.49
C LEU A 352 7.47 4.76 -12.27
N GLN A 353 8.73 5.02 -11.89
CA GLN A 353 9.08 5.77 -10.69
C GLN A 353 9.68 7.13 -11.05
N LEU A 354 8.84 8.17 -11.02
CA LEU A 354 9.25 9.57 -11.23
C LEU A 354 10.12 10.10 -10.08
N CYS A 355 9.91 9.60 -8.86
CA CYS A 355 10.76 9.92 -7.71
C CYS A 355 12.08 9.14 -7.80
N GLY A 356 13.19 9.86 -7.94
CA GLY A 356 14.53 9.27 -7.99
C GLY A 356 14.92 8.54 -6.69
N GLY A 357 15.87 7.61 -6.80
CA GLY A 357 16.36 6.78 -5.69
C GLY A 357 17.57 5.95 -6.10
N ARG A 358 18.13 5.16 -5.17
CA ARG A 358 19.20 4.21 -5.51
C ARG A 358 18.61 3.07 -6.33
N GLU A 359 19.36 2.59 -7.32
CA GLU A 359 18.91 1.53 -8.24
C GLU A 359 18.47 0.24 -7.53
N GLN A 360 19.18 -0.14 -6.47
CA GLN A 360 18.86 -1.32 -5.67
C GLN A 360 17.55 -1.16 -4.87
N ASP A 361 17.16 0.06 -4.52
CA ASP A 361 15.93 0.37 -3.78
C ASP A 361 14.72 0.49 -4.73
N LEU A 362 14.95 1.01 -5.94
CA LEU A 362 13.94 1.19 -6.99
C LEU A 362 13.45 -0.12 -7.63
N THR A 363 14.05 -1.27 -7.31
CA THR A 363 13.59 -2.60 -7.74
C THR A 363 12.91 -3.41 -6.63
N GLN A 364 12.99 -2.99 -5.36
CA GLN A 364 12.44 -3.75 -4.22
C GLN A 364 10.91 -3.84 -4.20
N TRP A 365 10.21 -2.98 -4.95
CA TRP A 365 8.75 -3.06 -5.12
C TRP A 365 8.28 -4.37 -5.77
N GLN A 366 9.16 -5.04 -6.53
CA GLN A 366 8.89 -6.34 -7.14
C GLN A 366 8.95 -7.48 -6.11
N ARG A 367 9.50 -7.24 -4.91
CA ARG A 367 9.58 -8.26 -3.86
C ARG A 367 8.20 -8.50 -3.26
N PHE A 368 7.76 -9.76 -3.30
CA PHE A 368 6.47 -10.16 -2.79
C PHE A 368 6.35 -9.91 -1.27
N GLY A 369 5.17 -9.52 -0.82
CA GLY A 369 4.85 -9.29 0.60
C GLY A 369 5.36 -8.00 1.21
N THR A 370 6.22 -7.24 0.52
CA THR A 370 6.79 -5.98 1.04
C THR A 370 6.03 -4.77 0.50
N ASN A 371 5.31 -4.04 1.36
CA ASN A 371 4.60 -2.85 0.91
C ASN A 371 5.59 -1.71 0.59
N TYR A 372 5.47 -1.15 -0.62
CA TYR A 372 6.41 -0.18 -1.18
C TYR A 372 5.77 1.19 -1.36
N PHE A 373 6.43 2.24 -0.86
CA PHE A 373 5.96 3.62 -0.95
C PHE A 373 7.11 4.55 -1.35
N ASN A 374 7.16 4.96 -2.62
CA ASN A 374 8.05 6.03 -3.07
C ASN A 374 7.21 7.28 -3.37
N GLN A 375 7.32 8.31 -2.54
CA GLN A 375 6.58 9.57 -2.67
C GLN A 375 7.51 10.76 -2.46
N CYS A 376 7.41 11.74 -3.36
CA CYS A 376 8.21 12.94 -3.35
C CYS A 376 7.37 14.15 -3.77
N ASN A 377 7.75 15.34 -3.31
CA ASN A 377 7.19 16.61 -3.80
C ASN A 377 8.28 17.27 -4.64
N LEU A 378 8.05 17.41 -5.94
CA LEU A 378 9.03 17.93 -6.90
C LEU A 378 8.49 19.20 -7.58
N PRO A 379 9.35 20.17 -7.94
CA PRO A 379 8.99 21.23 -8.87
C PRO A 379 8.49 20.64 -10.19
N VAL A 380 7.47 21.25 -10.80
CA VAL A 380 6.88 20.74 -12.06
C VAL A 380 7.94 20.57 -13.17
N ALA A 381 8.95 21.45 -13.24
CA ALA A 381 10.09 21.32 -14.16
C ALA A 381 10.82 19.96 -14.03
N GLU A 382 11.12 19.53 -12.82
CA GLU A 382 11.84 18.27 -12.54
C GLU A 382 10.95 17.05 -12.80
N VAL A 383 9.65 17.14 -12.46
CA VAL A 383 8.66 16.09 -12.77
C VAL A 383 8.58 15.86 -14.28
N LEU A 384 8.48 16.94 -15.06
CA LEU A 384 8.41 16.85 -16.52
C LEU A 384 9.70 16.30 -17.13
N ASP A 385 10.87 16.67 -16.61
CA ASP A 385 12.16 16.13 -17.10
C ASP A 385 12.31 14.63 -16.80
N ALA A 386 12.02 14.21 -15.57
CA ALA A 386 11.99 12.80 -15.19
C ALA A 386 10.99 12.00 -16.03
N ALA A 387 9.80 12.57 -16.29
CA ALA A 387 8.78 11.95 -17.12
C ALA A 387 9.20 11.84 -18.59
N ARG A 388 9.86 12.85 -19.17
CA ARG A 388 10.42 12.78 -20.53
C ARG A 388 11.44 11.66 -20.68
N GLY A 389 12.31 11.49 -19.68
CA GLY A 389 13.33 10.42 -19.67
C GLY A 389 12.77 8.99 -19.71
N MET A 390 11.50 8.80 -19.35
CA MET A 390 10.83 7.49 -19.33
C MET A 390 9.74 7.34 -20.40
N GLY A 391 9.00 8.41 -20.68
CA GLY A 391 7.80 8.39 -21.52
C GLY A 391 7.98 8.89 -22.95
N LYS A 392 9.18 9.33 -23.35
CA LYS A 392 9.46 9.75 -24.73
C LYS A 392 10.51 8.88 -25.42
N SER A 393 10.36 8.74 -26.73
CA SER A 393 11.36 8.10 -27.59
C SER A 393 12.57 9.04 -27.81
N PRO A 394 13.72 8.53 -28.28
CA PRO A 394 14.84 9.37 -28.70
C PRO A 394 14.49 10.36 -29.84
N GLY A 395 13.41 10.11 -30.58
CA GLY A 395 12.86 11.02 -31.59
C GLY A 395 11.86 12.06 -31.05
N GLY A 396 11.63 12.10 -29.73
CA GLY A 396 10.71 13.05 -29.09
C GLY A 396 9.23 12.64 -29.09
N GLU A 397 8.86 11.55 -29.78
CA GLU A 397 7.49 11.01 -29.78
C GLU A 397 7.10 10.44 -28.40
N THR A 398 5.84 10.64 -28.01
CA THR A 398 5.21 10.00 -26.84
C THR A 398 5.19 8.48 -26.98
N LEU A 399 5.57 7.78 -25.91
CA LEU A 399 5.52 6.32 -25.81
C LEU A 399 4.29 5.85 -25.05
N PHE A 400 3.70 4.76 -25.53
CA PHE A 400 2.55 4.10 -24.93
C PHE A 400 2.92 2.69 -24.49
N PHE A 401 2.41 2.29 -23.33
CA PHE A 401 2.78 1.10 -22.61
C PHE A 401 1.56 0.22 -22.34
N ASP A 402 1.66 -1.08 -22.61
CA ASP A 402 0.73 -2.09 -22.08
C ASP A 402 1.47 -2.91 -21.01
N LEU A 403 0.89 -3.10 -19.83
CA LEU A 403 1.53 -3.78 -18.69
C LEU A 403 1.14 -5.26 -18.59
N TYR A 404 2.11 -6.11 -18.30
CA TYR A 404 1.96 -7.55 -18.08
C TYR A 404 2.70 -8.00 -16.82
N ILE A 405 2.20 -9.07 -16.21
CA ILE A 405 2.92 -9.86 -15.20
C ILE A 405 3.30 -11.21 -15.81
N GLN A 406 4.49 -11.70 -15.43
CA GLN A 406 4.99 -13.02 -15.83
C GLN A 406 4.24 -14.13 -15.07
N ASP A 407 3.63 -15.06 -15.80
CA ASP A 407 2.94 -16.25 -15.33
C ASP A 407 3.76 -17.49 -15.71
N LEU A 408 4.61 -17.95 -14.78
CA LEU A 408 5.46 -19.13 -15.02
C LEU A 408 4.69 -20.45 -15.02
N ARG A 409 3.42 -20.49 -14.59
CA ARG A 409 2.58 -21.70 -14.52
C ARG A 409 3.26 -22.90 -13.80
N GLY A 410 4.12 -22.63 -12.82
CA GLY A 410 4.90 -23.64 -12.08
C GLY A 410 6.17 -24.14 -12.78
N ALA A 411 6.54 -23.59 -13.93
CA ALA A 411 7.88 -23.77 -14.51
C ALA A 411 8.93 -22.96 -13.74
N PRO A 412 10.20 -23.40 -13.71
CA PRO A 412 11.25 -22.64 -13.04
C PRO A 412 11.58 -21.34 -13.79
N PRO A 413 11.97 -20.26 -13.07
CA PRO A 413 12.39 -19.00 -13.68
C PRO A 413 13.69 -19.17 -14.47
N THR A 414 13.58 -19.49 -15.76
CA THR A 414 14.72 -19.61 -16.69
C THR A 414 15.14 -18.23 -17.19
N VAL A 415 16.07 -17.62 -16.46
CA VAL A 415 16.44 -16.19 -16.48
C VAL A 415 16.56 -15.50 -17.85
N ASN A 416 16.85 -16.20 -18.96
CA ASN A 416 17.15 -15.55 -20.26
C ASN A 416 16.58 -16.26 -21.51
N VAL A 417 15.66 -17.24 -21.38
CA VAL A 417 15.12 -17.97 -22.53
C VAL A 417 13.61 -18.08 -22.39
N TRP A 418 12.87 -17.65 -23.40
CA TRP A 418 11.42 -17.77 -23.40
C TRP A 418 11.04 -19.23 -23.71
N PRO A 419 10.08 -19.81 -22.96
CA PRO A 419 8.68 -19.64 -23.33
C PRO A 419 7.84 -19.21 -22.11
N GLU A 420 7.82 -17.91 -21.86
CA GLU A 420 7.12 -17.35 -20.69
C GLU A 420 5.68 -16.98 -21.05
N SER A 421 4.74 -17.29 -20.15
CA SER A 421 3.35 -16.85 -20.31
C SER A 421 3.20 -15.45 -19.73
N LEU A 422 2.65 -14.51 -20.49
CA LEU A 422 2.40 -13.15 -20.02
C LEU A 422 0.90 -12.97 -19.75
N TYR A 423 0.56 -12.46 -18.57
CA TYR A 423 -0.81 -12.14 -18.17
C TYR A 423 -1.01 -10.60 -18.23
N PRO A 424 -2.02 -10.08 -18.95
CA PRO A 424 -2.25 -8.64 -19.07
C PRO A 424 -2.79 -8.04 -17.75
N VAL A 425 -2.18 -6.97 -17.28
CA VAL A 425 -2.60 -6.26 -16.06
C VAL A 425 -3.69 -5.24 -16.42
N PRO A 426 -4.90 -5.30 -15.80
CA PRO A 426 -5.90 -4.25 -15.95
C PRO A 426 -5.43 -2.92 -15.36
N ILE A 427 -5.70 -1.83 -16.08
CA ILE A 427 -5.34 -0.47 -15.67
C ILE A 427 -6.61 0.33 -15.43
N ARG A 428 -6.74 0.91 -14.25
CA ARG A 428 -7.82 1.84 -13.89
C ARG A 428 -7.29 3.26 -13.94
N VAL A 429 -7.81 4.09 -14.83
CA VAL A 429 -7.47 5.53 -14.81
C VAL A 429 -8.49 6.25 -13.92
N GLY A 430 -8.09 6.66 -12.72
CA GLY A 430 -9.03 7.16 -11.70
C GLY A 430 -9.63 8.53 -12.00
N ASN A 431 -9.01 9.33 -12.86
CA ASN A 431 -9.46 10.70 -13.16
C ASN A 431 -10.13 10.89 -14.53
N ILE A 432 -10.58 9.81 -15.20
CA ILE A 432 -11.44 9.93 -16.39
C ILE A 432 -12.92 10.08 -15.99
N LEU A 433 -13.71 10.76 -16.83
CA LEU A 433 -15.12 11.09 -16.53
C LEU A 433 -16.00 9.88 -16.17
N VAL A 434 -15.69 8.68 -16.68
CA VAL A 434 -16.44 7.44 -16.38
C VAL A 434 -16.14 6.94 -14.96
N ASN A 435 -14.89 7.07 -14.51
CA ASN A 435 -14.41 6.53 -13.23
C ASN A 435 -14.43 7.59 -12.11
N GLN A 436 -14.88 8.82 -12.41
CA GLN A 436 -15.08 9.91 -11.44
C GLN A 436 -16.42 9.77 -10.68
N ASN A 437 -16.69 8.57 -10.16
CA ASN A 437 -17.89 8.25 -9.40
C ASN A 437 -17.51 7.51 -8.09
N ALA A 438 -18.52 7.15 -7.29
CA ALA A 438 -18.31 6.43 -6.02
C ALA A 438 -18.58 4.91 -6.13
N ALA A 439 -18.96 4.43 -7.32
CA ALA A 439 -19.29 3.03 -7.58
C ALA A 439 -18.14 2.39 -8.36
N GLY A 440 -17.55 1.31 -7.83
CA GLY A 440 -16.45 0.61 -8.53
C GLY A 440 -16.91 -0.35 -9.62
N ASP A 441 -18.22 -0.67 -9.67
CA ASP A 441 -18.75 -1.76 -10.50
C ASP A 441 -18.90 -1.38 -11.99
N ASP A 442 -18.87 -0.08 -12.32
CA ASP A 442 -18.90 0.46 -13.67
C ASP A 442 -17.57 1.10 -14.12
N ASP A 443 -16.50 0.96 -13.33
CA ASP A 443 -15.15 1.43 -13.66
C ASP A 443 -14.67 0.89 -15.02
N LEU A 444 -14.27 1.81 -15.91
CA LEU A 444 -13.66 1.48 -17.18
C LEU A 444 -12.19 1.07 -16.97
N MET A 445 -11.94 -0.22 -17.09
CA MET A 445 -10.60 -0.81 -17.13
C MET A 445 -10.03 -0.78 -18.56
N VAL A 446 -8.80 -0.33 -18.70
CA VAL A 446 -8.05 -0.20 -19.97
C VAL A 446 -6.75 -0.99 -19.93
N ARG A 447 -6.13 -1.22 -21.09
CA ARG A 447 -4.88 -1.99 -21.21
C ARG A 447 -3.62 -1.14 -21.45
N ARG A 448 -3.79 0.05 -22.03
CA ARG A 448 -2.69 0.94 -22.43
C ARG A 448 -2.61 2.15 -21.49
N PHE A 449 -1.44 2.78 -21.41
CA PHE A 449 -1.24 4.07 -20.75
C PHE A 449 0.01 4.77 -21.31
N PHE A 450 0.28 6.00 -20.88
CA PHE A 450 1.50 6.75 -21.18
C PHE A 450 2.01 7.43 -19.91
N VAL A 451 3.29 7.82 -19.89
CA VAL A 451 3.91 8.49 -18.73
C VAL A 451 3.84 10.01 -18.86
N ILE A 452 4.05 10.54 -20.07
CA ILE A 452 3.92 11.96 -20.40
C ILE A 452 3.49 12.14 -21.85
N ASP A 453 2.62 13.10 -22.10
CA ASP A 453 2.37 13.65 -23.42
C ASP A 453 2.47 15.19 -23.41
N GLU A 454 3.20 15.70 -24.39
CA GLU A 454 3.33 17.13 -24.68
C GLU A 454 2.79 17.47 -26.09
N THR A 455 2.32 16.49 -26.86
CA THR A 455 1.99 16.65 -28.29
C THR A 455 0.51 16.98 -28.51
N ALA A 456 -0.40 16.41 -27.72
CA ALA A 456 -1.83 16.67 -27.80
C ALA A 456 -2.18 18.13 -27.47
N GLY A 457 -1.42 18.77 -26.59
CA GLY A 457 -1.63 20.17 -26.17
C GLY A 457 -1.09 21.25 -27.13
N VAL A 458 -0.50 20.88 -28.28
CA VAL A 458 0.04 21.84 -29.26
C VAL A 458 -1.03 22.24 -30.27
N ALA A 459 -1.35 23.54 -30.33
CA ALA A 459 -2.33 24.09 -31.27
C ALA A 459 -1.72 24.54 -32.61
N VAL A 460 -0.46 24.96 -32.62
CA VAL A 460 0.22 25.55 -33.79
C VAL A 460 1.63 24.99 -33.90
N ALA A 461 2.07 24.67 -35.12
CA ALA A 461 3.39 24.10 -35.35
C ALA A 461 4.50 25.04 -34.82
N GLY A 462 5.40 24.48 -33.99
CA GLY A 462 6.50 25.24 -33.37
C GLY A 462 6.11 26.13 -32.17
N ALA A 463 4.83 26.20 -31.79
CA ALA A 463 4.39 26.84 -30.55
C ALA A 463 4.60 25.89 -29.35
N ALA A 464 4.71 26.48 -28.14
CA ALA A 464 4.66 25.71 -26.91
C ALA A 464 3.28 25.06 -26.71
N ALA A 465 3.24 23.88 -26.08
CA ALA A 465 1.99 23.23 -25.71
C ALA A 465 1.23 24.10 -24.68
N VAL A 466 -0.08 24.23 -24.85
CA VAL A 466 -0.97 24.92 -23.89
C VAL A 466 -1.13 24.08 -22.62
N ALA A 467 -1.02 22.76 -22.74
CA ALA A 467 -1.16 21.82 -21.65
C ALA A 467 -0.25 20.61 -21.87
N VAL A 468 0.38 20.13 -20.80
CA VAL A 468 1.14 18.88 -20.74
C VAL A 468 0.41 17.93 -19.80
N THR A 469 0.24 16.67 -20.21
CA THR A 469 -0.38 15.62 -19.39
C THR A 469 0.67 14.61 -18.95
N TYR A 470 0.76 14.30 -17.67
CA TYR A 470 1.70 13.30 -17.15
C TYR A 470 1.08 12.44 -16.04
N ALA A 471 1.60 11.24 -15.85
CA ALA A 471 1.15 10.32 -14.81
C ALA A 471 1.63 10.79 -13.42
N GLN A 472 0.73 11.24 -12.55
CA GLN A 472 1.06 11.81 -11.23
C GLN A 472 1.15 10.74 -10.13
N THR A 473 0.18 9.82 -10.09
CA THR A 473 0.20 8.72 -9.12
C THR A 473 0.01 7.38 -9.81
N MET A 474 0.87 6.43 -9.48
CA MET A 474 0.78 5.04 -9.90
C MET A 474 0.69 4.15 -8.67
N HIS A 475 -0.30 3.28 -8.62
CA HIS A 475 -0.58 2.43 -7.47
C HIS A 475 -0.89 1.01 -7.97
N VAL A 476 0.00 0.07 -7.65
CA VAL A 476 -0.18 -1.35 -8.00
C VAL A 476 -0.77 -2.08 -6.79
N THR A 477 -1.97 -2.64 -6.97
CA THR A 477 -2.58 -3.51 -5.97
C THR A 477 -2.39 -4.97 -6.36
N VAL A 478 -1.81 -5.77 -5.46
CA VAL A 478 -1.69 -7.23 -5.62
C VAL A 478 -2.53 -7.89 -4.52
N ARG A 479 -3.64 -8.54 -4.91
CA ARG A 479 -4.53 -9.21 -3.96
C ARG A 479 -4.27 -10.71 -3.93
N ILE A 480 -4.06 -11.27 -2.74
CA ILE A 480 -3.90 -12.70 -2.51
C ILE A 480 -5.27 -13.38 -2.42
N ARG A 481 -5.34 -14.64 -2.85
CA ARG A 481 -6.54 -15.48 -2.77
C ARG A 481 -6.74 -16.08 -1.37
N SER A 482 -7.99 -16.14 -0.92
CA SER A 482 -8.34 -16.75 0.38
C SER A 482 -8.42 -18.27 0.31
N ASP A 483 -8.75 -18.84 -0.85
CA ASP A 483 -8.91 -20.28 -1.06
C ASP A 483 -7.58 -21.02 -1.25
N GLU A 484 -6.67 -20.45 -2.05
CA GLU A 484 -5.28 -20.91 -2.19
C GLU A 484 -4.33 -19.75 -1.88
N LYS A 485 -3.80 -19.71 -0.65
CA LYS A 485 -3.05 -18.56 -0.11
C LYS A 485 -1.71 -18.27 -0.79
N SER A 486 -1.15 -19.25 -1.50
CA SER A 486 0.04 -19.08 -2.35
C SER A 486 -0.30 -18.58 -3.76
N ARG A 487 -1.57 -18.25 -4.07
CA ARG A 487 -1.98 -17.70 -5.37
C ARG A 487 -2.49 -16.27 -5.30
N LEU A 488 -2.35 -15.60 -6.43
CA LEU A 488 -2.77 -14.22 -6.62
C LEU A 488 -4.03 -14.11 -7.47
N PHE A 489 -4.81 -13.07 -7.22
CA PHE A 489 -5.67 -12.48 -8.24
C PHE A 489 -4.81 -11.65 -9.21
N PRO A 490 -5.29 -11.36 -10.43
CA PRO A 490 -4.63 -10.41 -11.32
C PRO A 490 -4.31 -9.08 -10.60
N PRO A 491 -3.05 -8.60 -10.65
CA PRO A 491 -2.71 -7.27 -10.17
C PRO A 491 -3.51 -6.19 -10.90
N ILE A 492 -3.67 -5.04 -10.27
CA ILE A 492 -4.34 -3.86 -10.85
C ILE A 492 -3.37 -2.68 -10.79
N LEU A 493 -3.29 -1.89 -11.86
CA LEU A 493 -2.61 -0.60 -11.84
C LEU A 493 -3.65 0.52 -11.80
N ASP A 494 -3.78 1.19 -10.65
CA ASP A 494 -4.50 2.46 -10.55
C ASP A 494 -3.56 3.60 -10.98
N LEU A 495 -4.05 4.46 -11.87
CA LEU A 495 -3.30 5.55 -12.49
C LEU A 495 -4.09 6.86 -12.39
N THR A 496 -3.43 7.95 -11.98
CA THR A 496 -3.99 9.31 -12.12
C THR A 496 -3.06 10.18 -12.95
N TYR A 497 -3.64 10.98 -13.85
CA TYR A 497 -2.90 11.95 -14.65
C TYR A 497 -3.06 13.37 -14.12
N ALA A 498 -1.96 14.09 -13.95
CA ALA A 498 -1.97 15.54 -13.80
C ALA A 498 -1.89 16.21 -15.17
N GLN A 499 -2.51 17.39 -15.28
CA GLN A 499 -2.42 18.26 -16.44
C GLN A 499 -1.93 19.63 -15.97
N ARG A 500 -0.90 20.17 -16.63
CA ARG A 500 -0.25 21.43 -16.23
C ARG A 500 0.01 22.29 -17.45
N ASP A 501 -0.12 23.60 -17.29
CA ASP A 501 0.44 24.56 -18.24
C ASP A 501 1.97 24.62 -18.06
N PRO A 502 2.78 24.33 -19.09
CA PRO A 502 4.23 24.24 -18.97
C PRO A 502 4.93 25.58 -18.64
N SER A 503 4.24 26.71 -18.79
CA SER A 503 4.78 28.03 -18.43
C SER A 503 4.99 28.24 -16.92
N PHE A 504 4.33 27.44 -16.06
CA PHE A 504 4.40 27.57 -14.60
C PHE A 504 5.44 26.65 -13.92
N SER A 505 6.31 26.01 -14.70
CA SER A 505 7.18 24.89 -14.29
C SER A 505 8.08 25.12 -13.05
N TYR A 506 8.34 26.36 -12.65
CA TYR A 506 9.17 26.71 -11.47
C TYR A 506 8.40 27.26 -10.27
N ALA A 507 7.11 27.57 -10.41
CA ALA A 507 6.33 28.26 -9.36
C ALA A 507 5.51 27.31 -8.47
N THR A 508 5.26 26.09 -8.95
CA THR A 508 4.45 25.07 -8.26
C THR A 508 5.23 23.78 -8.10
N SER A 509 4.97 23.08 -6.99
CA SER A 509 5.41 21.71 -6.77
C SER A 509 4.21 20.77 -6.79
N ASP A 510 4.38 19.60 -7.38
CA ASP A 510 3.39 18.54 -7.41
C ASP A 510 3.86 17.37 -6.54
N ALA A 511 2.92 16.80 -5.77
CA ALA A 511 3.14 15.55 -5.04
C ALA A 511 3.01 14.39 -6.02
N VAL A 512 4.07 13.60 -6.18
CA VAL A 512 4.16 12.47 -7.10
C VAL A 512 4.40 11.20 -6.29
N SER A 513 3.75 10.09 -6.65
CA SER A 513 3.94 8.84 -5.91
C SER A 513 3.80 7.56 -6.74
N PHE A 514 4.67 6.60 -6.45
CA PHE A 514 4.59 5.21 -6.88
C PHE A 514 4.43 4.32 -5.65
N ARG A 515 3.39 3.48 -5.62
CA ARG A 515 3.06 2.63 -4.47
C ARG A 515 2.72 1.21 -4.92
N VAL A 516 3.10 0.22 -4.12
CA VAL A 516 2.73 -1.18 -4.34
C VAL A 516 2.23 -1.76 -3.03
N LEU A 517 0.96 -2.17 -3.03
CA LEU A 517 0.28 -2.71 -1.85
C LEU A 517 -0.10 -4.17 -2.09
N TYR A 518 0.32 -5.02 -1.17
CA TYR A 518 -0.08 -6.41 -1.11
C TYR A 518 -1.22 -6.55 -0.10
N THR A 519 -2.38 -7.03 -0.53
CA THR A 519 -3.60 -7.11 0.27
C THR A 519 -4.21 -8.50 0.24
N MET A 520 -5.07 -8.80 1.22
CA MET A 520 -5.80 -10.07 1.33
C MET A 520 -7.19 -9.78 1.90
N ALA A 521 -8.20 -10.58 1.54
CA ALA A 521 -9.48 -10.54 2.24
C ALA A 521 -9.28 -10.98 3.70
N THR A 522 -9.72 -10.16 4.66
CA THR A 522 -9.53 -10.41 6.11
C THR A 522 -10.85 -10.64 6.85
N ASP A 523 -11.97 -10.75 6.14
CA ASP A 523 -13.32 -10.82 6.70
C ASP A 523 -13.51 -12.00 7.68
N GLU A 524 -12.99 -13.19 7.34
CA GLU A 524 -13.03 -14.38 8.22
C GLU A 524 -12.27 -14.16 9.53
N PHE A 525 -11.14 -13.46 9.47
CA PHE A 525 -10.37 -13.07 10.65
C PHE A 525 -11.18 -12.10 11.52
N TRP A 526 -11.78 -11.06 10.93
CA TRP A 526 -12.54 -10.07 11.69
C TRP A 526 -13.84 -10.64 12.30
N GLN A 527 -14.51 -11.58 11.64
CA GLN A 527 -15.64 -12.33 12.22
C GLN A 527 -15.21 -13.18 13.42
N THR A 528 -14.09 -13.91 13.28
CA THR A 528 -13.53 -14.71 14.39
C THR A 528 -13.08 -13.82 15.54
N TRP A 529 -12.48 -12.67 15.22
CA TRP A 529 -12.04 -11.65 16.16
C TRP A 529 -13.19 -11.04 16.95
N GLU A 530 -14.34 -10.77 16.33
CA GLU A 530 -15.54 -10.29 17.01
C GLU A 530 -16.02 -11.30 18.07
N ALA A 531 -16.05 -12.59 17.76
CA ALA A 531 -16.39 -13.63 18.71
C ALA A 531 -15.39 -13.70 19.90
N ILE A 532 -14.09 -13.57 19.62
CA ILE A 532 -13.03 -13.49 20.65
C ILE A 532 -13.23 -12.24 21.53
N PHE A 533 -13.49 -11.07 20.92
CA PHE A 533 -13.74 -9.82 21.61
C PHE A 533 -14.93 -9.91 22.57
N ILE A 534 -16.06 -10.45 22.10
CA ILE A 534 -17.25 -10.70 22.93
C ILE A 534 -16.91 -11.63 24.10
N THR A 535 -16.18 -12.72 23.84
CA THR A 535 -15.79 -13.69 24.88
C THR A 535 -14.93 -13.04 25.96
N PHE A 536 -13.90 -12.28 25.60
CA PHE A 536 -13.07 -11.57 26.57
C PHE A 536 -13.81 -10.44 27.29
N MET A 537 -14.81 -9.79 26.65
CA MET A 537 -15.67 -8.81 27.33
C MET A 537 -16.59 -9.45 28.38
N VAL A 538 -17.08 -10.68 28.14
CA VAL A 538 -17.81 -11.45 29.16
C VAL A 538 -16.89 -11.84 30.33
N LEU A 539 -15.65 -12.27 30.04
CA LEU A 539 -14.64 -12.54 31.09
C LEU A 539 -14.27 -11.28 31.88
N GLY A 540 -14.13 -10.12 31.21
CA GLY A 540 -13.95 -8.82 31.84
C GLY A 540 -15.13 -8.42 32.73
N GLY A 541 -16.35 -8.68 32.27
CA GLY A 541 -17.58 -8.53 33.07
C GLY A 541 -17.57 -9.41 34.33
N ALA A 542 -17.14 -10.66 34.21
CA ALA A 542 -16.98 -11.58 35.34
C ALA A 542 -15.88 -11.14 36.32
N GLN A 543 -14.73 -10.66 35.82
CA GLN A 543 -13.66 -10.06 36.62
C GLN A 543 -14.16 -8.82 37.38
N TRP A 544 -14.94 -7.95 36.71
CA TRP A 544 -15.56 -6.80 37.34
C TRP A 544 -16.56 -7.19 38.43
N MET A 545 -17.48 -8.11 38.13
CA MET A 545 -18.43 -8.65 39.11
C MET A 545 -17.70 -9.25 40.31
N TYR A 546 -16.63 -10.02 40.10
CA TYR A 546 -15.80 -10.57 41.17
C TYR A 546 -15.16 -9.45 42.03
N GLY A 547 -14.61 -8.40 41.41
CA GLY A 547 -14.09 -7.23 42.13
C GLY A 547 -15.15 -6.48 42.94
N VAL A 548 -16.37 -6.31 42.39
CA VAL A 548 -17.51 -5.74 43.12
C VAL A 548 -17.96 -6.65 44.26
N MET A 549 -17.99 -7.97 44.06
CA MET A 549 -18.30 -8.96 45.11
C MET A 549 -17.25 -8.95 46.24
N GLN A 550 -15.96 -8.79 45.93
CA GLN A 550 -14.92 -8.64 46.96
C GLN A 550 -15.16 -7.40 47.84
N VAL A 551 -15.44 -6.25 47.22
CA VAL A 551 -15.75 -5.00 47.96
C VAL A 551 -17.07 -5.12 48.73
N SER A 552 -18.10 -5.73 48.15
CA SER A 552 -19.38 -5.97 48.81
C SER A 552 -19.25 -6.90 50.03
N ARG A 553 -18.44 -7.97 49.93
CA ARG A 553 -18.15 -8.86 51.07
C ARG A 553 -17.36 -8.18 52.19
N ARG A 554 -16.60 -7.12 51.91
CA ARG A 554 -15.95 -6.26 52.93
C ARG A 554 -16.94 -5.27 53.57
N ARG A 555 -18.04 -4.94 52.88
CA ARG A 555 -19.06 -3.96 53.29
C ARG A 555 -20.40 -4.58 53.71
N GLN A 556 -20.38 -5.73 54.38
CA GLN A 556 -21.59 -6.51 54.74
C GLN A 556 -22.70 -5.75 55.50
N THR A 557 -22.45 -4.55 56.03
CA THR A 557 -23.35 -3.79 56.93
C THR A 557 -23.84 -2.45 56.35
N ARG A 558 -23.66 -2.19 55.04
CA ARG A 558 -23.99 -0.88 54.42
C ARG A 558 -24.71 -0.99 53.08
N ASP A 559 -25.74 -0.17 52.90
CA ASP A 559 -26.43 0.09 51.63
C ASP A 559 -25.47 0.68 50.57
N PRO A 560 -25.76 0.52 49.26
CA PRO A 560 -24.96 1.12 48.20
C PRO A 560 -24.92 2.66 48.30
N ASP A 561 -23.72 3.18 48.52
CA ASP A 561 -23.40 4.60 48.69
C ASP A 561 -22.48 5.08 47.54
N ALA A 562 -22.27 6.39 47.42
CA ALA A 562 -21.41 7.01 46.40
C ALA A 562 -19.98 6.43 46.38
N LYS A 563 -19.43 6.07 47.55
CA LYS A 563 -18.14 5.37 47.65
C LYS A 563 -18.15 4.00 46.95
N SER A 564 -19.22 3.19 47.12
CA SER A 564 -19.32 1.89 46.45
C SER A 564 -19.55 2.02 44.94
N LEU A 565 -20.26 3.06 44.49
CA LEU A 565 -20.37 3.37 43.07
C LEU A 565 -18.99 3.71 42.47
N MET A 566 -18.20 4.54 43.16
CA MET A 566 -16.83 4.87 42.74
C MET A 566 -15.92 3.62 42.70
N HIS A 567 -16.04 2.71 43.68
CA HIS A 567 -15.32 1.44 43.60
C HIS A 567 -15.76 0.57 42.42
N ALA A 568 -17.06 0.48 42.14
CA ALA A 568 -17.57 -0.25 40.99
C ALA A 568 -17.09 0.36 39.66
N LEU A 569 -17.03 1.68 39.53
CA LEU A 569 -16.50 2.37 38.35
C LEU A 569 -14.98 2.18 38.19
N GLY A 570 -14.22 2.30 39.29
CA GLY A 570 -12.77 2.12 39.28
C GLY A 570 -12.35 0.67 38.95
N THR A 571 -13.07 -0.33 39.47
CA THR A 571 -12.84 -1.74 39.12
C THR A 571 -13.35 -2.07 37.71
N ALA A 572 -14.44 -1.44 37.23
CA ALA A 572 -14.89 -1.59 35.85
C ALA A 572 -13.83 -1.07 34.86
N ALA A 573 -13.29 0.12 35.10
CA ALA A 573 -12.22 0.69 34.29
C ALA A 573 -10.98 -0.22 34.26
N GLY A 574 -10.59 -0.79 35.41
CA GLY A 574 -9.52 -1.79 35.47
C GLY A 574 -9.81 -3.05 34.65
N ALA A 575 -11.01 -3.63 34.78
CA ALA A 575 -11.41 -4.83 34.04
C ALA A 575 -11.49 -4.60 32.52
N VAL A 576 -12.04 -3.47 32.07
CA VAL A 576 -12.08 -3.09 30.65
C VAL A 576 -10.67 -2.88 30.11
N ALA A 577 -9.81 -2.17 30.83
CA ALA A 577 -8.43 -1.95 30.43
C ALA A 577 -7.64 -3.27 30.31
N THR A 578 -7.78 -4.18 31.29
CA THR A 578 -7.17 -5.52 31.23
C THR A 578 -7.69 -6.31 30.01
N SER A 579 -9.00 -6.37 29.83
CA SER A 579 -9.64 -7.13 28.73
C SER A 579 -9.19 -6.63 27.37
N PHE A 580 -9.26 -5.31 27.12
CA PHE A 580 -8.79 -4.72 25.88
C PHE A 580 -7.28 -4.92 25.67
N THR A 581 -6.45 -4.78 26.70
CA THR A 581 -5.00 -5.01 26.56
C THR A 581 -4.69 -6.45 26.13
N VAL A 582 -5.36 -7.44 26.73
CA VAL A 582 -5.20 -8.87 26.38
C VAL A 582 -5.69 -9.13 24.96
N ILE A 583 -6.89 -8.66 24.60
CA ILE A 583 -7.44 -8.79 23.24
C ILE A 583 -6.45 -8.20 22.23
N LEU A 584 -6.11 -6.91 22.36
CA LEU A 584 -5.23 -6.19 21.43
C LEU A 584 -3.87 -6.88 21.27
N PHE A 585 -3.32 -7.44 22.36
CA PHE A 585 -2.07 -8.20 22.32
C PHE A 585 -2.20 -9.53 21.55
N CYS A 586 -3.29 -10.28 21.75
CA CYS A 586 -3.54 -11.50 20.98
C CYS A 586 -3.71 -11.22 19.48
N GLY A 587 -4.40 -10.14 19.11
CA GLY A 587 -4.61 -9.78 17.71
C GLY A 587 -3.34 -9.28 17.02
N SER A 588 -2.59 -8.39 17.66
CA SER A 588 -1.31 -7.95 17.13
C SER A 588 -0.29 -9.10 17.07
N GLY A 589 -0.31 -10.00 18.05
CA GLY A 589 0.50 -11.21 18.10
C GLY A 589 0.19 -12.20 16.97
N TYR A 590 -1.08 -12.36 16.59
CA TYR A 590 -1.46 -13.12 15.39
C TYR A 590 -0.80 -12.55 14.14
N TRP A 591 -0.96 -11.24 13.88
CA TRP A 591 -0.35 -10.59 12.73
C TRP A 591 1.17 -10.69 12.73
N PHE A 592 1.81 -10.54 13.89
CA PHE A 592 3.25 -10.70 14.01
C PHE A 592 3.70 -12.14 13.66
N LEU A 593 3.10 -13.16 14.28
CA LEU A 593 3.52 -14.55 14.07
C LEU A 593 3.26 -15.03 12.63
N PHE A 594 2.07 -14.80 12.09
CA PHE A 594 1.64 -15.34 10.78
C PHE A 594 2.10 -14.52 9.57
N PHE A 595 2.72 -13.35 9.76
CA PHE A 595 3.33 -12.55 8.68
C PHE A 595 4.86 -12.49 8.77
N LYS A 596 5.45 -12.43 9.98
CA LYS A 596 6.91 -12.27 10.13
C LYS A 596 7.67 -13.60 10.29
N ALA A 597 7.06 -14.59 10.92
CA ALA A 597 7.75 -15.81 11.36
C ALA A 597 7.41 -17.04 10.49
N GLN A 598 7.03 -16.84 9.23
CA GLN A 598 6.62 -17.90 8.29
C GLN A 598 7.23 -17.67 6.90
N THR A 599 7.54 -18.78 6.21
CA THR A 599 8.05 -18.83 4.83
C THR A 599 6.90 -18.93 3.82
N GLU A 600 5.90 -19.76 4.14
CA GLU A 600 4.66 -19.88 3.39
C GLU A 600 3.72 -18.68 3.64
N VAL A 601 2.96 -18.32 2.60
CA VAL A 601 2.04 -17.19 2.62
C VAL A 601 0.76 -17.56 3.38
N TYR A 602 0.64 -17.13 4.64
CA TYR A 602 -0.58 -17.37 5.44
C TYR A 602 -1.51 -16.16 5.59
N THR A 603 -0.97 -14.95 5.72
CA THR A 603 -1.78 -13.73 5.93
C THR A 603 -0.99 -12.47 5.59
N MET A 604 -1.69 -11.36 5.26
CA MET A 604 -1.07 -10.05 4.99
C MET A 604 -1.52 -9.01 5.99
N VAL A 605 -0.56 -8.26 6.56
CA VAL A 605 -0.85 -7.21 7.54
C VAL A 605 -1.75 -6.13 6.92
N PRO A 606 -2.94 -5.87 7.50
CA PRO A 606 -3.85 -4.84 6.99
C PRO A 606 -3.23 -3.46 7.10
N LEU A 607 -3.61 -2.58 6.19
CA LEU A 607 -3.06 -1.23 6.09
C LEU A 607 -3.53 -0.37 7.25
N ASP A 608 -2.63 0.50 7.72
CA ASP A 608 -2.87 1.39 8.88
C ASP A 608 -4.02 2.41 8.67
N SER A 609 -4.49 2.55 7.43
CA SER A 609 -5.64 3.36 6.99
C SER A 609 -6.97 2.60 6.93
N GLU A 610 -6.99 1.28 7.07
CA GLU A 610 -8.22 0.49 7.04
C GLU A 610 -9.09 0.77 8.28
N ARG A 611 -10.40 0.56 8.13
CA ARG A 611 -11.38 0.81 9.20
C ARG A 611 -11.06 0.00 10.45
N GLU A 612 -10.71 -1.27 10.30
CA GLU A 612 -10.48 -2.18 11.43
C GLU A 612 -9.20 -1.86 12.21
N VAL A 613 -8.11 -1.45 11.52
CA VAL A 613 -6.89 -0.95 12.17
C VAL A 613 -7.14 0.41 12.84
N THR A 614 -8.05 1.21 12.30
CA THR A 614 -8.51 2.45 12.95
C THR A 614 -9.34 2.15 14.21
N LEU A 615 -10.18 1.12 14.21
CA LEU A 615 -10.87 0.66 15.42
C LEU A 615 -9.89 0.10 16.46
N PHE A 616 -8.84 -0.63 16.05
CA PHE A 616 -7.75 -1.05 16.94
C PHE A 616 -7.08 0.16 17.63
N LYS A 617 -6.79 1.25 16.89
CA LYS A 617 -6.26 2.51 17.44
C LYS A 617 -7.19 3.10 18.50
N MET A 618 -8.51 3.11 18.24
CA MET A 618 -9.51 3.63 19.18
C MET A 618 -9.68 2.74 20.43
N LEU A 619 -9.63 1.41 20.30
CA LEU A 619 -9.66 0.50 21.44
C LEU A 619 -8.42 0.67 22.34
N LEU A 620 -7.24 0.89 21.74
CA LEU A 620 -6.01 1.14 22.48
C LEU A 620 -6.05 2.44 23.28
N THR A 621 -6.61 3.53 22.73
CA THR A 621 -6.76 4.79 23.48
C THR A 621 -7.76 4.65 24.62
N VAL A 622 -8.89 3.96 24.42
CA VAL A 622 -9.85 3.65 25.49
C VAL A 622 -9.20 2.80 26.59
N ALA A 623 -8.45 1.76 26.23
CA ALA A 623 -7.74 0.91 27.20
C ALA A 623 -6.75 1.73 28.06
N ALA A 624 -5.99 2.64 27.45
CA ALA A 624 -5.07 3.51 28.16
C ALA A 624 -5.77 4.49 29.12
N VAL A 625 -6.89 5.10 28.71
CA VAL A 625 -7.70 5.99 29.57
C VAL A 625 -8.30 5.22 30.74
N CYS A 626 -8.87 4.04 30.48
CA CYS A 626 -9.42 3.16 31.53
C CYS A 626 -8.33 2.69 32.51
N ALA A 627 -7.11 2.38 32.03
CA ALA A 627 -5.97 2.03 32.87
C ALA A 627 -5.55 3.21 33.77
N ALA A 628 -5.54 4.43 33.23
CA ALA A 628 -5.24 5.64 34.01
C ALA A 628 -6.29 5.90 35.10
N ILE A 629 -7.59 5.74 34.80
CA ILE A 629 -8.68 5.84 35.78
C ILE A 629 -8.52 4.77 36.87
N SER A 630 -8.22 3.52 36.50
CA SER A 630 -8.00 2.43 37.46
C SER A 630 -6.79 2.71 38.35
N MET A 631 -5.69 3.25 37.81
CA MET A 631 -4.51 3.64 38.59
C MET A 631 -4.82 4.78 39.55
N ALA A 632 -5.55 5.81 39.10
CA ALA A 632 -5.99 6.92 39.95
C ALA A 632 -6.91 6.43 41.09
N HIS A 633 -7.79 5.47 40.82
CA HIS A 633 -8.61 4.83 41.84
C HIS A 633 -7.78 4.01 42.85
N THR A 634 -6.73 3.30 42.39
CA THR A 634 -5.78 2.60 43.28
C THR A 634 -5.06 3.59 44.20
N VAL A 635 -4.53 4.69 43.66
CA VAL A 635 -3.87 5.74 44.46
C VAL A 635 -4.87 6.38 45.44
N TYR A 636 -6.09 6.68 45.01
CA TYR A 636 -7.15 7.17 45.89
C TYR A 636 -7.39 6.21 47.07
N ARG A 637 -7.44 4.88 46.84
CA ARG A 637 -7.58 3.92 47.95
C ARG A 637 -6.37 3.96 48.89
N GLN A 638 -5.15 3.98 48.36
CA GLN A 638 -3.92 4.02 49.16
C GLN A 638 -3.86 5.26 50.08
N CYS A 639 -4.32 6.41 49.61
CA CYS A 639 -4.36 7.65 50.39
C CYS A 639 -5.50 7.73 51.44
N ASN A 640 -6.47 6.80 51.43
CA ASN A 640 -7.66 6.83 52.29
C ASN A 640 -7.74 5.60 53.23
N TYR A 641 -6.61 4.98 53.56
CA TYR A 641 -6.55 3.93 54.58
C TYR A 641 -6.37 4.52 55.99
N ASP A 642 -7.26 4.16 56.93
CA ASP A 642 -7.09 4.54 58.34
C ASP A 642 -6.11 3.55 58.98
N ILE A 643 -4.96 4.05 59.44
CA ILE A 643 -3.90 3.23 60.05
C ILE A 643 -3.75 3.62 61.52
N LEU A 644 -3.79 2.62 62.39
CA LEU A 644 -3.80 2.76 63.85
C LEU A 644 -2.64 1.97 64.46
N PHE A 645 -1.67 2.68 65.03
CA PHE A 645 -0.55 2.09 65.75
C PHE A 645 -0.90 1.86 67.21
N LEU A 646 -0.74 0.62 67.67
CA LEU A 646 -0.95 0.17 69.05
C LEU A 646 0.40 -0.19 69.67
N ASP A 647 0.99 0.77 70.38
CA ASP A 647 2.25 0.60 71.10
C ASP A 647 1.98 -0.03 72.47
N TRP A 648 2.56 -1.20 72.72
CA TRP A 648 2.38 -1.96 73.96
C TRP A 648 3.46 -1.66 75.01
N GLU A 649 4.39 -0.76 74.72
CA GLU A 649 5.49 -0.41 75.61
C GLU A 649 4.99 0.32 76.87
N LYS A 650 5.56 -0.04 78.02
CA LYS A 650 5.19 0.53 79.32
C LYS A 650 6.17 1.61 79.73
N ALA A 651 5.64 2.72 80.25
CA ALA A 651 6.45 3.80 80.82
C ALA A 651 7.44 3.28 81.88
N ARG A 652 8.75 3.51 81.66
CA ARG A 652 9.80 3.01 82.54
C ARG A 652 9.84 3.83 83.83
N ALA A 653 9.90 3.17 84.98
CA ALA A 653 10.14 3.86 86.25
C ALA A 653 11.62 4.32 86.30
N THR A 654 11.84 5.63 86.24
CA THR A 654 13.16 6.25 86.41
C THR A 654 13.26 6.88 87.78
N LEU A 655 14.44 6.78 88.41
CA LEU A 655 14.72 7.49 89.64
C LEU A 655 15.22 8.89 89.30
N THR A 656 14.53 9.91 89.80
CA THR A 656 15.04 11.28 89.79
C THR A 656 16.33 11.40 90.63
N PRO A 657 17.17 12.44 90.44
CA PRO A 657 18.34 12.68 91.30
C PRO A 657 18.01 12.80 92.81
N ALA A 658 16.74 13.04 93.15
CA ALA A 658 16.22 13.08 94.52
C ALA A 658 15.65 11.72 95.00
N GLY A 659 15.91 10.60 94.31
CA GLY A 659 15.48 9.26 94.69
C GLY A 659 13.98 8.97 94.51
N LYS A 660 13.18 9.92 94.03
CA LYS A 660 11.74 9.73 93.78
C LYS A 660 11.54 9.05 92.43
N ALA A 661 10.83 7.93 92.42
CA ALA A 661 10.45 7.23 91.20
C ALA A 661 9.42 8.05 90.41
N THR A 662 9.74 8.33 89.15
CA THR A 662 8.87 9.01 88.17
C THR A 662 8.78 8.15 86.91
N THR A 663 7.61 8.09 86.30
CA THR A 663 7.42 7.38 85.03
C THR A 663 7.99 8.22 83.88
N ALA A 664 9.02 7.72 83.21
CA ALA A 664 9.49 8.31 81.95
C ALA A 664 8.46 8.06 80.84
N PRO A 665 8.17 9.06 79.97
CA PRO A 665 7.26 8.88 78.84
C PRO A 665 7.82 7.85 77.85
N VAL A 666 6.92 7.12 77.19
CA VAL A 666 7.26 6.15 76.14
C VAL A 666 7.78 6.87 74.89
N SER A 667 8.83 6.34 74.26
CA SER A 667 9.42 6.92 73.06
C SER A 667 8.49 6.81 71.85
N THR A 668 8.14 7.95 71.24
CA THR A 668 7.33 8.00 70.00
C THR A 668 8.12 7.58 68.77
N TRP A 669 9.46 7.50 68.84
CA TRP A 669 10.32 7.22 67.68
C TRP A 669 10.05 5.86 67.04
N ARG A 670 9.71 4.82 67.83
CA ARG A 670 9.33 3.50 67.30
C ARG A 670 8.09 3.59 66.40
N GLN A 671 7.07 4.37 66.80
CA GLN A 671 5.86 4.58 66.00
C GLN A 671 6.17 5.34 64.70
N PHE A 672 7.03 6.37 64.77
CA PHE A 672 7.44 7.12 63.58
C PHE A 672 8.27 6.26 62.61
N PHE A 673 9.16 5.42 63.12
CA PHE A 673 9.94 4.48 62.32
C PHE A 673 9.04 3.47 61.59
N ILE A 674 8.15 2.81 62.34
CA ILE A 674 7.17 1.88 61.76
C ILE A 674 6.26 2.57 60.71
N ALA A 675 5.86 3.82 60.94
CA ALA A 675 5.08 4.59 59.97
C ALA A 675 5.88 4.93 58.69
N ASN A 676 7.18 5.19 58.81
CA ASN A 676 8.07 5.38 57.65
C ASN A 676 8.19 4.08 56.83
N GLU A 677 8.54 2.97 57.47
CA GLU A 677 8.66 1.66 56.83
C GLU A 677 7.35 1.24 56.13
N TRP A 678 6.20 1.50 56.75
CA TRP A 678 4.90 1.29 56.11
C TRP A 678 4.69 2.15 54.85
N ASN A 679 5.07 3.43 54.89
CA ASN A 679 4.98 4.33 53.74
C ASN A 679 5.90 3.87 52.59
N GLU A 680 7.08 3.35 52.89
CA GLU A 680 7.98 2.76 51.89
C GLU A 680 7.34 1.52 51.23
N LEU A 681 6.74 0.61 52.03
CA LEU A 681 6.03 -0.57 51.54
C LEU A 681 4.86 -0.23 50.59
N GLN A 682 4.14 0.88 50.80
CA GLN A 682 3.03 1.29 49.92
C GLN A 682 3.47 1.56 48.48
N THR A 683 4.74 1.93 48.27
CA THR A 683 5.30 2.24 46.95
C THR A 683 6.04 1.05 46.32
N GLN A 684 6.32 0.01 47.11
CA GLN A 684 7.09 -1.15 46.68
C GLN A 684 6.38 -1.96 45.59
N ARG A 685 7.15 -2.41 44.61
CA ARG A 685 6.63 -3.16 43.44
C ARG A 685 7.41 -4.46 43.29
N ILE A 686 6.72 -5.48 42.79
CA ILE A 686 7.36 -6.74 42.38
C ILE A 686 8.31 -6.47 41.21
N THR A 687 7.87 -5.70 40.21
CA THR A 687 8.68 -5.33 39.04
C THR A 687 9.38 -3.98 39.22
N SER A 688 10.63 -3.88 38.74
CA SER A 688 11.38 -2.63 38.64
C SER A 688 11.05 -1.91 37.33
N ARG A 689 10.53 -0.68 37.43
CA ARG A 689 10.22 0.17 36.28
C ARG A 689 11.49 0.51 35.49
N ASP A 690 12.54 0.89 36.19
CA ASP A 690 13.77 1.39 35.57
C ASP A 690 14.49 0.28 34.81
N LEU A 691 14.55 -0.93 35.38
CA LEU A 691 15.05 -2.12 34.68
C LEU A 691 14.18 -2.48 33.46
N THR A 692 12.86 -2.33 33.58
CA THR A 692 11.95 -2.59 32.45
C THR A 692 12.20 -1.61 31.32
N LEU A 693 12.31 -0.31 31.60
CA LEU A 693 12.59 0.72 30.60
C LEU A 693 13.99 0.57 29.98
N LEU A 694 15.00 0.24 30.80
CA LEU A 694 16.37 -0.04 30.33
C LEU A 694 16.40 -1.22 29.35
N LEU A 695 15.75 -2.34 29.70
CA LEU A 695 15.66 -3.50 28.83
C LEU A 695 14.82 -3.23 27.57
N MET A 696 13.72 -2.48 27.69
CA MET A 696 12.94 -2.05 26.52
C MET A 696 13.76 -1.20 25.54
N MET A 697 14.57 -0.25 26.03
CA MET A 697 15.51 0.50 25.19
C MET A 697 16.59 -0.40 24.60
N LEU A 698 17.18 -1.31 25.38
CA LEU A 698 18.20 -2.25 24.92
C LEU A 698 17.68 -3.13 23.78
N PHE A 699 16.47 -3.69 23.89
CA PHE A 699 15.92 -4.55 22.83
C PHE A 699 15.43 -3.73 21.62
N LEU A 700 14.68 -2.63 21.83
CA LEU A 700 14.09 -1.88 20.73
C LEU A 700 15.10 -1.03 19.94
N LEU A 701 16.03 -0.36 20.63
CA LEU A 701 17.02 0.55 20.04
C LEU A 701 18.43 -0.06 20.00
N GLY A 702 18.80 -0.90 20.97
CA GLY A 702 20.14 -1.50 21.04
C GLY A 702 20.31 -2.75 20.16
N LEU A 703 19.22 -3.48 19.89
CA LEU A 703 19.19 -4.64 18.96
C LEU A 703 18.27 -4.40 17.75
N ASP A 704 17.82 -3.15 17.55
CA ASP A 704 16.96 -2.73 16.45
C ASP A 704 15.63 -3.50 16.28
N PHE A 705 15.08 -4.07 17.36
CA PHE A 705 13.79 -4.78 17.29
C PHE A 705 12.62 -3.87 16.90
N GLN A 706 12.78 -2.54 16.96
CA GLN A 706 11.81 -1.59 16.40
C GLN A 706 11.60 -1.78 14.88
N ASN A 707 12.63 -2.23 14.15
CA ASN A 707 12.61 -2.40 12.68
C ASN A 707 11.74 -3.61 12.27
N LEU A 708 11.53 -4.57 13.18
CA LEU A 708 10.55 -5.65 12.99
C LEU A 708 9.10 -5.12 12.89
N GLY A 709 8.85 -3.83 13.21
CA GLY A 709 7.57 -3.16 12.99
C GLY A 709 7.24 -2.82 11.52
N VAL A 710 8.18 -3.03 10.59
CA VAL A 710 8.04 -2.78 9.14
C VAL A 710 7.20 -3.86 8.45
N ILE A 711 6.39 -3.49 7.46
CA ILE A 711 5.61 -4.40 6.61
C ILE A 711 6.52 -5.03 5.54
N GLU A 712 7.35 -5.97 5.99
CA GLU A 712 8.18 -6.89 5.19
C GLU A 712 8.11 -8.28 5.84
N PRO A 713 7.95 -9.38 5.10
CA PRO A 713 7.85 -10.73 5.67
C PRO A 713 9.24 -11.30 6.02
N THR A 714 10.00 -10.59 6.86
CA THR A 714 11.29 -11.04 7.38
C THR A 714 11.49 -10.70 8.85
N MET A 715 12.26 -11.56 9.53
CA MET A 715 12.77 -11.35 10.89
C MET A 715 14.10 -10.56 10.91
N ARG A 716 14.44 -9.84 9.84
CA ARG A 716 15.67 -9.04 9.77
C ARG A 716 15.47 -7.72 10.52
N THR A 717 16.47 -7.30 11.31
CA THR A 717 16.44 -6.08 12.13
C THR A 717 17.20 -4.90 11.50
N ASN A 718 17.65 -5.04 10.25
CA ASN A 718 18.40 -4.02 9.51
C ASN A 718 17.66 -2.66 9.50
N GLU A 719 18.41 -1.57 9.31
CA GLU A 719 17.82 -0.23 9.16
C GLU A 719 16.75 -0.21 8.06
N PRO A 720 15.57 0.38 8.31
CA PRO A 720 14.49 0.39 7.34
C PRO A 720 14.81 1.32 6.18
N ALA A 721 14.65 0.83 4.97
CA ALA A 721 14.84 1.63 3.77
C ALA A 721 13.71 2.67 3.61
N PRO A 722 13.95 3.83 2.97
CA PRO A 722 12.99 4.95 2.94
C PRO A 722 11.65 4.63 2.24
N TYR A 723 11.60 3.57 1.44
CA TYR A 723 10.38 3.10 0.78
C TYR A 723 9.49 2.20 1.66
N GLN A 724 9.96 1.80 2.85
CA GLN A 724 9.31 0.84 3.72
C GLN A 724 8.39 1.53 4.74
N VAL A 725 7.22 0.94 5.00
CA VAL A 725 6.23 1.50 5.94
C VAL A 725 6.08 0.60 7.17
N SER A 726 5.99 1.24 8.34
CA SER A 726 5.73 0.56 9.62
C SER A 726 4.24 0.35 9.86
N SER A 727 3.83 -0.83 10.32
CA SER A 727 2.47 -1.08 10.82
C SER A 727 2.37 -0.80 12.31
N LEU A 728 1.27 -0.21 12.76
CA LEU A 728 0.97 -0.10 14.19
C LEU A 728 0.81 -1.46 14.86
N LEU A 729 0.17 -2.43 14.18
CA LEU A 729 -0.12 -3.75 14.74
C LEU A 729 1.19 -4.47 15.10
N LEU A 730 2.14 -4.53 14.17
CA LEU A 730 3.45 -5.15 14.40
C LEU A 730 4.21 -4.43 15.52
N ARG A 731 4.23 -3.09 15.54
CA ARG A 731 4.88 -2.29 16.59
C ARG A 731 4.27 -2.55 17.97
N PHE A 732 2.95 -2.68 18.07
CA PHE A 732 2.26 -3.01 19.32
C PHE A 732 2.54 -4.45 19.77
N ALA A 733 2.60 -5.41 18.84
CA ALA A 733 2.98 -6.80 19.14
C ALA A 733 4.37 -6.89 19.77
N ILE A 734 5.36 -6.24 19.17
CA ILE A 734 6.76 -6.24 19.66
C ILE A 734 6.87 -5.50 20.99
N GLY A 735 6.33 -4.27 21.07
CA GLY A 735 6.41 -3.45 22.28
C GLY A 735 5.66 -4.05 23.47
N GLY A 736 4.44 -4.55 23.24
CA GLY A 736 3.65 -5.26 24.25
C GLY A 736 4.26 -6.61 24.64
N GLY A 737 4.79 -7.36 23.66
CA GLY A 737 5.43 -8.65 23.88
C GLY A 737 6.70 -8.55 24.72
N LEU A 738 7.59 -7.61 24.39
CA LEU A 738 8.79 -7.33 25.20
C LEU A 738 8.41 -6.90 26.61
N MET A 739 7.46 -5.97 26.77
CA MET A 739 6.99 -5.52 28.09
C MET A 739 6.45 -6.70 28.93
N LEU A 740 5.67 -7.59 28.31
CA LEU A 740 5.12 -8.78 28.96
C LEU A 740 6.20 -9.79 29.34
N VAL A 741 7.12 -10.12 28.42
CA VAL A 741 8.22 -11.07 28.68
C VAL A 741 9.14 -10.54 29.78
N ILE A 742 9.57 -9.28 29.70
CA ILE A 742 10.42 -8.64 30.71
C ILE A 742 9.71 -8.61 32.08
N GLY A 743 8.41 -8.27 32.10
CA GLY A 743 7.59 -8.27 33.31
C GLY A 743 7.48 -9.66 33.95
N LEU A 744 7.19 -10.69 33.16
CA LEU A 744 7.11 -12.08 33.63
C LEU A 744 8.47 -12.59 34.13
N CYS A 745 9.58 -12.30 33.44
CA CYS A 745 10.92 -12.66 33.91
C CYS A 745 11.26 -12.01 35.26
N GLN A 746 10.90 -10.73 35.46
CA GLN A 746 11.09 -10.06 36.76
C GLN A 746 10.21 -10.65 37.86
N ILE A 747 8.95 -10.96 37.58
CA ILE A 747 8.03 -11.60 38.52
C ILE A 747 8.56 -12.99 38.91
N ALA A 748 8.99 -13.80 37.93
CA ALA A 748 9.57 -15.11 38.16
C ALA A 748 10.84 -15.03 39.03
N TYR A 749 11.77 -14.13 38.71
CA TYR A 749 12.97 -13.89 39.52
C TYR A 749 12.62 -13.46 40.96
N LYS A 750 11.68 -12.53 41.13
CA LYS A 750 11.30 -12.03 42.45
C LYS A 750 10.61 -13.09 43.30
N ILE A 751 9.65 -13.82 42.74
CA ILE A 751 8.89 -14.84 43.49
C ILE A 751 9.75 -16.10 43.74
N VAL A 752 10.41 -16.64 42.71
CA VAL A 752 11.12 -17.92 42.83
C VAL A 752 12.44 -17.77 43.58
N PHE A 753 13.20 -16.69 43.32
CA PHE A 753 14.53 -16.51 43.89
C PHE A 753 14.53 -15.50 45.05
N HIS A 754 14.18 -14.24 44.81
CA HIS A 754 14.40 -13.17 45.79
C HIS A 754 13.56 -13.34 47.07
N HIS A 755 12.26 -13.64 46.96
CA HIS A 755 11.39 -13.77 48.12
C HIS A 755 11.68 -15.03 48.95
N ASN A 756 12.14 -16.11 48.31
CA ASN A 756 12.41 -17.38 48.98
C ASN A 756 13.81 -17.44 49.62
N TYR A 757 14.83 -16.82 49.00
CA TYR A 757 16.23 -16.97 49.42
C TYR A 757 16.92 -15.69 49.89
N VAL A 758 16.39 -14.50 49.61
CA VAL A 758 17.03 -13.21 49.93
C VAL A 758 16.24 -12.44 50.99
N CYS A 759 15.05 -11.97 50.63
CA CYS A 759 14.13 -11.32 51.57
C CYS A 759 12.70 -11.22 51.03
N HIS A 760 11.75 -11.41 51.94
CA HIS A 760 10.33 -11.16 51.72
C HIS A 760 9.89 -9.93 52.53
N PRO A 761 9.60 -8.77 51.89
CA PRO A 761 9.46 -7.49 52.58
C PRO A 761 8.31 -7.46 53.60
N ILE A 762 7.17 -8.09 53.27
CA ILE A 762 6.02 -8.16 54.19
C ILE A 762 6.34 -8.98 55.45
N GLN A 763 7.16 -10.03 55.35
CA GLN A 763 7.54 -10.85 56.51
C GLN A 763 8.51 -10.06 57.41
N GLN A 764 9.50 -9.40 56.80
CA GLN A 764 10.42 -8.49 57.51
C GLN A 764 9.69 -7.37 58.25
N PHE A 765 8.59 -6.85 57.69
CA PHE A 765 7.76 -5.85 58.37
C PHE A 765 6.99 -6.43 59.58
N VAL A 766 6.43 -7.64 59.46
CA VAL A 766 5.78 -8.34 60.58
C VAL A 766 6.79 -8.66 61.70
N ASP A 767 7.99 -9.10 61.34
CA ASP A 767 9.11 -9.29 62.28
C ASP A 767 9.46 -7.97 62.97
N LEU A 768 9.67 -6.89 62.21
CA LEU A 768 10.01 -5.56 62.72
C LEU A 768 8.95 -5.02 63.69
N LEU A 769 7.66 -5.26 63.42
CA LEU A 769 6.57 -4.90 64.33
C LEU A 769 6.71 -5.62 65.67
N SER A 770 6.97 -6.94 65.65
CA SER A 770 7.18 -7.74 66.86
C SER A 770 8.42 -7.32 67.66
N LEU A 771 9.49 -6.91 66.99
CA LEU A 771 10.69 -6.35 67.61
C LEU A 771 10.47 -4.94 68.17
N SER A 772 9.56 -4.17 67.58
CA SER A 772 9.23 -2.81 68.00
C SER A 772 8.13 -2.74 69.07
N ASN A 773 7.51 -3.87 69.43
CA ASN A 773 6.38 -3.96 70.37
C ASN A 773 5.15 -3.12 69.95
N ILE A 774 4.93 -2.98 68.64
CA ILE A 774 3.83 -2.23 68.04
C ILE A 774 2.97 -3.16 67.21
N SER A 775 1.67 -3.21 67.49
CA SER A 775 0.69 -3.81 66.58
C SER A 775 0.05 -2.75 65.69
N ILE A 776 -0.42 -3.13 64.51
CA ILE A 776 -1.12 -2.21 63.59
C ILE A 776 -2.53 -2.74 63.32
N ILE A 777 -3.52 -1.85 63.37
CA ILE A 777 -4.81 -2.04 62.71
C ILE A 777 -4.83 -1.18 61.44
N ILE A 778 -5.07 -1.79 60.29
CA ILE A 778 -5.17 -1.14 58.98
C ILE A 778 -6.61 -1.30 58.51
N LEU A 779 -7.40 -0.23 58.46
CA LEU A 779 -8.76 -0.29 57.91
C LEU A 779 -8.70 0.05 56.42
N ASP A 780 -8.89 -0.98 55.59
CA ASP A 780 -8.88 -0.86 54.13
C ASP A 780 -10.21 -0.36 53.55
N ASP A 781 -11.24 -0.38 54.42
CA ASP A 781 -12.60 0.08 54.22
C ASP A 781 -13.23 0.46 55.57
N GLU A 782 -14.46 0.96 55.60
CA GLU A 782 -15.08 1.50 56.82
C GLU A 782 -15.38 0.45 57.91
N CYS A 783 -15.61 -0.81 57.53
CA CYS A 783 -15.94 -1.91 58.44
C CYS A 783 -15.04 -3.16 58.28
N SER A 784 -14.04 -3.10 57.40
CA SER A 784 -13.06 -4.17 57.20
C SER A 784 -11.64 -3.66 57.35
N GLY A 785 -10.73 -4.57 57.68
CA GLY A 785 -9.33 -4.26 57.74
C GLY A 785 -8.48 -5.48 58.09
N TYR A 786 -7.24 -5.21 58.42
CA TYR A 786 -6.23 -6.18 58.81
C TYR A 786 -5.65 -5.78 60.15
N TYR A 787 -5.46 -6.77 61.03
CA TYR A 787 -4.76 -6.61 62.29
C TYR A 787 -3.44 -7.39 62.21
N ILE A 788 -2.32 -6.68 62.42
CA ILE A 788 -0.99 -7.27 62.48
C ILE A 788 -0.51 -7.20 63.93
N HIS A 789 -0.34 -8.37 64.53
CA HIS A 789 0.10 -8.55 65.91
C HIS A 789 1.62 -8.49 66.02
N GLY A 790 2.12 -7.31 66.39
CA GLY A 790 3.52 -7.07 66.72
C GLY A 790 3.76 -6.82 68.20
N ARG A 791 3.03 -7.47 69.10
CA ARG A 791 3.36 -7.37 70.53
C ARG A 791 4.61 -8.19 70.81
N SER A 792 5.60 -7.55 71.42
CA SER A 792 6.84 -8.24 71.79
C SER A 792 6.63 -9.11 73.02
N LEU A 793 7.42 -10.19 73.08
CA LEU A 793 7.59 -11.03 74.26
C LEU A 793 8.66 -10.47 75.21
N MET A 794 9.42 -9.48 74.73
CA MET A 794 10.43 -8.74 75.47
C MET A 794 9.75 -7.82 76.50
N ALA A 795 10.41 -7.59 77.65
CA ALA A 795 9.85 -6.73 78.69
C ALA A 795 9.83 -5.24 78.32
N PHE A 796 10.79 -4.83 77.50
CA PHE A 796 11.00 -3.50 76.92
C PHE A 796 11.74 -3.67 75.59
N THR A 797 11.50 -2.81 74.60
CA THR A 797 12.18 -2.84 73.30
C THR A 797 13.27 -1.78 73.15
N ASP A 798 13.13 -0.63 73.83
CA ASP A 798 14.15 0.42 73.83
C ASP A 798 15.33 0.02 74.76
N THR A 799 16.13 -0.95 74.29
CA THR A 799 17.20 -1.65 75.03
C THR A 799 18.54 -1.61 74.29
N SER A 800 19.61 -2.06 74.94
CA SER A 800 20.93 -2.14 74.29
C SER A 800 21.00 -3.31 73.29
N MET A 801 21.86 -3.18 72.27
CA MET A 801 22.08 -4.24 71.26
C MET A 801 22.48 -5.60 71.89
N ALA A 802 23.17 -5.58 73.03
CA ALA A 802 23.55 -6.79 73.76
C ALA A 802 22.34 -7.49 74.40
N GLU A 803 21.42 -6.73 75.00
CA GLU A 803 20.17 -7.26 75.58
C GLU A 803 19.24 -7.80 74.48
N LEU A 804 19.10 -7.06 73.37
CA LEU A 804 18.33 -7.50 72.21
C LEU A 804 18.87 -8.82 71.63
N SER A 805 20.19 -8.92 71.42
CA SER A 805 20.84 -10.15 70.95
C SER A 805 20.62 -11.33 71.91
N GLN A 806 20.70 -11.10 73.23
CA GLN A 806 20.42 -12.14 74.22
C GLN A 806 18.96 -12.60 74.17
N GLN A 807 18.00 -11.70 73.94
CA GLN A 807 16.58 -12.04 73.85
C GLN A 807 16.25 -12.80 72.56
N MET A 808 16.81 -12.37 71.41
CA MET A 808 16.72 -13.11 70.14
C MET A 808 17.27 -14.54 70.26
N ARG A 809 18.37 -14.72 71.01
CA ARG A 809 18.93 -16.04 71.28
C ARG A 809 18.00 -16.92 72.13
N LYS A 810 17.32 -16.36 73.14
CA LYS A 810 16.32 -17.10 73.93
C LYS A 810 15.12 -17.53 73.09
N GLU A 811 14.72 -16.71 72.13
CA GLU A 811 13.67 -17.05 71.18
C GLU A 811 14.11 -18.17 70.23
N GLN A 812 15.34 -18.11 69.70
CA GLN A 812 15.94 -19.18 68.89
C GLN A 812 16.07 -20.50 69.67
N GLU A 813 16.41 -20.43 70.96
CA GLU A 813 16.47 -21.58 71.88
C GLU A 813 15.07 -22.03 72.38
N MET A 814 13.98 -21.47 71.84
CA MET A 814 12.57 -21.73 72.22
C MET A 814 12.27 -21.62 73.73
N GLN A 815 12.98 -20.72 74.43
CA GLN A 815 12.78 -20.42 75.86
C GLN A 815 11.64 -19.42 76.11
N VAL A 816 10.95 -18.98 75.05
CA VAL A 816 9.86 -17.99 75.07
C VAL A 816 8.70 -18.55 74.24
N SER A 817 7.46 -18.14 74.55
CA SER A 817 6.28 -18.57 73.80
C SER A 817 6.29 -18.11 72.34
N ALA A 818 5.43 -18.68 71.49
CA ALA A 818 5.29 -18.21 70.10
C ALA A 818 4.79 -16.75 70.02
N ARG A 819 5.05 -16.09 68.88
CA ARG A 819 4.71 -14.68 68.61
C ARG A 819 3.24 -14.42 68.23
N GLY A 820 2.39 -15.46 68.14
CA GLY A 820 1.01 -15.29 67.70
C GLY A 820 0.11 -14.60 68.73
N LEU A 821 -1.10 -14.23 68.31
CA LEU A 821 -2.03 -13.41 69.09
C LEU A 821 -2.45 -14.04 70.43
N VAL A 822 -2.59 -15.37 70.49
CA VAL A 822 -2.92 -16.12 71.71
C VAL A 822 -1.97 -17.30 71.84
N PRO A 823 -0.76 -17.11 72.42
CA PRO A 823 0.28 -18.16 72.47
C PRO A 823 -0.10 -19.41 73.28
N SER A 824 -1.16 -19.34 74.10
CA SER A 824 -1.72 -20.45 74.88
C SER A 824 -2.95 -21.12 74.23
N SER A 825 -3.30 -20.75 73.00
CA SER A 825 -4.43 -21.31 72.25
C SER A 825 -4.14 -22.74 71.78
N THR A 826 -5.14 -23.62 71.86
CA THR A 826 -5.08 -24.96 71.23
C THR A 826 -5.24 -24.92 69.71
N ARG A 827 -5.65 -23.78 69.14
CA ARG A 827 -5.66 -23.56 67.69
C ARG A 827 -4.32 -22.96 67.27
N GLN A 828 -3.56 -23.73 66.49
CA GLN A 828 -2.26 -23.33 65.93
C GLN A 828 -2.35 -22.00 65.15
N ASP A 829 -3.43 -21.80 64.39
CA ASP A 829 -3.70 -20.57 63.63
C ASP A 829 -3.72 -19.28 64.47
N LEU A 830 -3.97 -19.38 65.78
CA LEU A 830 -4.01 -18.25 66.73
C LEU A 830 -2.75 -18.18 67.61
N ALA A 831 -2.02 -19.29 67.74
CA ALA A 831 -0.80 -19.39 68.53
C ALA A 831 0.45 -18.97 67.73
N GLU A 832 0.46 -19.19 66.41
CA GLU A 832 1.63 -18.96 65.55
C GLU A 832 1.46 -17.78 64.59
N ASN A 833 0.28 -17.57 64.00
CA ASN A 833 0.08 -16.48 63.03
C ASN A 833 0.05 -15.10 63.70
N GLN A 834 0.57 -14.10 62.99
CA GLN A 834 0.59 -12.70 63.42
C GLN A 834 -0.32 -11.78 62.59
N CYS A 835 -0.85 -12.25 61.45
CA CYS A 835 -1.71 -11.45 60.57
C CYS A 835 -3.14 -11.99 60.57
N PHE A 836 -4.12 -11.11 60.76
CA PHE A 836 -5.53 -11.46 60.90
C PHE A 836 -6.41 -10.51 60.07
N GLU A 837 -7.47 -11.03 59.46
CA GLU A 837 -8.55 -10.19 58.91
C GLU A 837 -9.47 -9.73 60.06
N LEU A 838 -9.83 -8.45 60.05
CA LEU A 838 -10.65 -7.81 61.07
C LEU A 838 -11.94 -7.27 60.45
N PHE A 839 -13.08 -7.67 60.99
CA PHE A 839 -14.39 -7.13 60.63
C PHE A 839 -14.98 -6.40 61.85
N ILE A 840 -15.37 -5.14 61.66
CA ILE A 840 -15.78 -4.22 62.73
C ILE A 840 -17.28 -3.95 62.64
N THR A 841 -17.98 -3.92 63.78
CA THR A 841 -19.41 -3.57 63.79
C THR A 841 -19.63 -2.07 63.57
N LYS A 842 -20.80 -1.72 63.03
CA LYS A 842 -21.15 -0.34 62.70
C LYS A 842 -21.16 0.58 63.93
N GLU A 843 -21.56 0.07 65.09
CA GLU A 843 -21.54 0.84 66.34
C GLU A 843 -20.11 1.21 66.75
N LEU A 844 -19.16 0.28 66.60
CA LEU A 844 -17.76 0.51 66.93
C LEU A 844 -17.12 1.52 65.97
N ARG A 845 -17.44 1.46 64.66
CA ARG A 845 -16.97 2.47 63.69
C ARG A 845 -17.55 3.86 63.97
N VAL A 846 -18.84 3.98 64.26
CA VAL A 846 -19.46 5.28 64.61
C VAL A 846 -18.91 5.81 65.94
N ALA A 847 -18.65 4.95 66.93
CA ALA A 847 -17.99 5.34 68.17
C ALA A 847 -16.54 5.79 67.96
N TYR A 848 -15.82 5.17 67.02
CA TYR A 848 -14.47 5.56 66.61
C TYR A 848 -14.45 6.93 65.93
N GLU A 849 -15.30 7.16 64.93
CA GLU A 849 -15.40 8.44 64.21
C GLU A 849 -15.79 9.59 65.16
N SER A 850 -16.82 9.39 65.98
CA SER A 850 -17.35 10.43 66.87
C SER A 850 -16.45 10.76 68.07
N LYS A 851 -15.61 9.83 68.55
CA LYS A 851 -14.76 10.01 69.74
C LYS A 851 -13.28 10.18 69.46
N LEU A 852 -12.72 9.48 68.47
CA LEU A 852 -11.28 9.48 68.21
C LEU A 852 -10.94 10.49 67.11
N LEU A 853 -11.50 10.34 65.91
CA LEU A 853 -11.25 11.24 64.78
C LEU A 853 -11.62 12.69 65.12
N ARG A 854 -12.83 12.93 65.66
CA ARG A 854 -13.25 14.28 66.04
C ARG A 854 -12.32 14.94 67.06
N ARG A 855 -11.74 14.19 68.01
CA ARG A 855 -10.76 14.72 68.99
C ARG A 855 -9.41 15.01 68.36
N ILE A 856 -9.00 14.23 67.36
CA ILE A 856 -7.77 14.47 66.59
C ILE A 856 -7.93 15.73 65.73
N GLU A 857 -9.09 15.91 65.09
CA GLU A 857 -9.45 17.11 64.34
C GLU A 857 -9.52 18.36 65.25
N GLU A 858 -10.20 18.28 66.40
CA GLU A 858 -10.23 19.34 67.41
C GLU A 858 -8.81 19.71 67.90
N ALA A 859 -7.94 18.73 68.14
CA ALA A 859 -6.54 18.96 68.55
C ALA A 859 -5.66 19.53 67.43
N ALA A 860 -5.88 19.11 66.17
CA ALA A 860 -5.18 19.65 65.01
C ALA A 860 -5.61 21.09 64.71
N ALA A 861 -6.90 21.40 64.80
CA ALA A 861 -7.44 22.74 64.66
C ALA A 861 -6.93 23.68 65.77
N MET A 862 -6.86 23.22 67.03
CA MET A 862 -6.26 24.01 68.11
C MET A 862 -4.75 24.23 67.91
N ARG A 863 -4.02 23.34 67.23
CA ARG A 863 -2.63 23.57 66.84
C ARG A 863 -2.47 24.57 65.68
N SER A 864 -3.37 24.55 64.70
CA SER A 864 -3.30 25.50 63.57
C SER A 864 -3.70 26.92 63.96
N GLY A 865 -4.56 27.10 64.97
CA GLY A 865 -4.94 28.41 65.52
C GLY A 865 -3.84 29.12 66.33
N GLY A 866 -2.71 28.46 66.60
CA GLY A 866 -1.66 28.97 67.50
C GLY A 866 -0.47 29.68 66.83
N GLY A 867 -0.39 29.72 65.49
CA GLY A 867 0.76 30.28 64.77
C GLY A 867 0.39 30.89 63.43
N GLY A 868 0.35 32.22 63.35
CA GLY A 868 0.16 32.93 62.08
C GLY A 868 1.43 32.89 61.23
N GLY A 869 1.35 32.39 60.00
CA GLY A 869 2.52 32.31 59.10
C GLY A 869 2.35 31.48 57.83
N ILE A 870 1.52 31.95 56.89
CA ILE A 870 1.62 31.74 55.43
C ILE A 870 2.18 30.38 54.94
N MET A 871 1.29 29.41 54.71
CA MET A 871 1.16 28.65 53.44
C MET A 871 -0.01 27.66 53.57
N GLY A 872 -1.10 27.89 52.83
CA GLY A 872 -2.31 27.06 52.96
C GLY A 872 -3.32 27.34 51.85
N GLY A 873 -3.07 26.81 50.65
CA GLY A 873 -3.88 27.11 49.47
C GLY A 873 -3.87 26.00 48.43
N ALA A 874 -4.29 24.77 48.79
CA ALA A 874 -4.65 23.69 47.85
C ALA A 874 -5.33 22.47 48.53
N ALA A 875 -6.24 22.66 49.50
CA ALA A 875 -6.88 21.53 50.20
C ALA A 875 -8.29 21.84 50.74
N ASN A 876 -9.16 22.48 49.95
CA ASN A 876 -10.55 22.69 50.39
C ASN A 876 -11.60 22.82 49.26
N ILE A 877 -11.57 21.89 48.29
CA ILE A 877 -12.68 21.68 47.32
C ILE A 877 -12.88 20.18 47.08
N MET A 878 -13.64 19.52 47.97
CA MET A 878 -14.55 18.38 47.71
C MET A 878 -14.93 17.73 49.04
N GLY A 879 -16.01 18.20 49.68
CA GLY A 879 -16.40 17.69 51.00
C GLY A 879 -17.73 18.20 51.59
N HIS A 880 -18.56 18.91 50.82
CA HIS A 880 -19.86 19.39 51.30
C HIS A 880 -21.00 19.13 50.30
N SER A 881 -21.63 17.96 50.45
CA SER A 881 -23.05 17.77 50.19
C SER A 881 -23.58 16.62 51.02
N ARG A 882 -24.26 16.95 52.12
CA ARG A 882 -25.15 16.04 52.87
C ARG A 882 -26.46 16.78 53.12
N SER A 883 -27.28 16.87 52.09
CA SER A 883 -28.65 17.36 52.21
C SER A 883 -29.53 16.29 52.85
N GLY A 884 -29.78 16.43 54.15
CA GLY A 884 -30.86 15.72 54.86
C GLY A 884 -31.95 16.71 55.23
N GLY A 885 -32.97 16.86 54.37
CA GLY A 885 -34.16 17.66 54.68
C GLY A 885 -34.98 17.04 55.81
N GLY A 886 -35.51 17.86 56.71
CA GLY A 886 -36.10 17.40 57.97
C GLY A 886 -37.12 18.36 58.58
N ARG A 887 -37.92 19.04 57.75
CA ARG A 887 -39.25 19.54 58.08
C ARG A 887 -40.08 19.65 56.80
#